data_AF-A0A151H363-F1
#
_entry.id   AF-A0A151H363-F1
#
_cell.length_a   1.000
_cell.length_b   1.000
_cell.length_c   1.000
_cell.angle_alpha   90.00
_cell.angle_beta   90.00
_cell.angle_gamma   90.00
#
_symmetry.space_group_name_H-M   'P 1'
#
loop_
_entity.id
_entity.type
_entity.pdbx_description
1 polymer ?
#
loop_
_entity_poly.entity_id
_entity_poly.type
_entity_poly.pdbx_seq_one_letter_code
_entity_poly.pdbx_strand_id
1 'polypeptide(L)'
;RQLGLFVRERVAALCAFLVFCHPRVTQCLSVVFSSLFASEHSLATRVSVLCLLAVSCVFQVYEKIDLTLLNRLLRLIVDHNIADYITAKNNVNINFKDMNHINSFGLIRGLQFASFVFQYYGLILDLLVLGLTRATELAGPPNLPNDFLTFTDVETETRHPIRLFCRYIDRFWIVFRFEKEEARDLVQRYLTENPDPNNENIVGYNNKTCWPRDCRMRRMKHDVNLGRAVFWEIENRLPRSVSTLEWSNSFASVYSKDNPNLLFAMCGFEVRILPKIRTYTEEFSQREGVWKLQNEVTKEMAAQAFLKVGDEGMKHFENRVRQILMASGATTFTKIANKWNTTLISLMTYFREAVIHTEALLDLLVKCENKIQTRIKIGLNSKMPSRFPPVVFYTPKELGGLGMLSMGHILIPQSDLRYSKQTETGITHFRSGMTHEEDQLIPNLYRYIQTWESEFIESQRVWAEYALKRSEAAAQNRRLTLEDLEDSWDRGIPRINTLFQKDRHTLAYDKGWRVRQDFKQYQQMKAHPFWWTHQRHDGKLWNLNNYRTDMIQALGGVEGILEHTLFKGTYFPTWEGLFWEKASGFEESMKYKKLTNAQRSGLNQIPNRRFTLWWSPTINRANVYVGFQVQLDLTGIFMHGKIPTLKISLIQIMRAHLWQKVHESIVMDLCQVFDLELDSLEIEMVQKETIHPRKSYKMNSSCADILLFAAYKWQISKPSLLADGKDVMDGTTTSKYWLDIQLRWGDFDSHDIERYCRSKFLDYTTDNMSIYPSPTGVLLGVDLAYNLHSGFGNWFPGLKPLMQRAMNKIMK
;
A
#
# COMPACT_ATOMS: atom_id res chain seq x y z
N ARG A 1 41.59 20.98 -26.16
CA ARG A 1 41.29 22.43 -25.99
C ARG A 1 39.88 22.80 -26.47
N GLN A 2 39.43 22.42 -27.67
CA GLN A 2 38.03 22.66 -28.13
C GLN A 2 36.97 21.97 -27.24
N LEU A 3 37.20 20.72 -26.81
CA LEU A 3 36.32 20.04 -25.84
C LEU A 3 36.27 20.75 -24.47
N GLY A 4 37.37 21.38 -24.05
CA GLY A 4 37.48 22.08 -22.77
C GLY A 4 36.77 23.44 -22.76
N LEU A 5 36.74 24.15 -23.89
CA LEU A 5 35.93 25.36 -24.08
C LEU A 5 34.43 25.01 -24.16
N PHE A 6 34.07 23.94 -24.88
CA PHE A 6 32.69 23.45 -24.95
C PHE A 6 32.13 23.05 -23.57
N VAL A 7 32.95 22.39 -22.75
CA VAL A 7 32.57 21.96 -21.40
C VAL A 7 32.52 23.13 -20.40
N ARG A 8 33.45 24.10 -20.43
CA ARG A 8 33.46 25.21 -19.46
C ARG A 8 32.29 26.19 -19.60
N GLU A 9 31.88 26.53 -20.82
CA GLU A 9 30.80 27.51 -21.04
C GLU A 9 29.41 26.86 -21.04
N ARG A 10 29.30 25.55 -21.32
CA ARG A 10 28.00 24.88 -21.51
C ARG A 10 27.59 23.91 -20.40
N VAL A 11 28.46 23.61 -19.43
CA VAL A 11 28.12 22.73 -18.28
C VAL A 11 27.02 23.34 -17.39
N ALA A 12 26.91 24.66 -17.28
CA ALA A 12 25.81 25.27 -16.53
C ALA A 12 24.44 25.07 -17.22
N ALA A 13 24.41 25.08 -18.56
CA ALA A 13 23.20 24.87 -19.36
C ALA A 13 22.86 23.38 -19.52
N LEU A 14 23.85 22.51 -19.77
CA LEU A 14 23.65 21.06 -19.92
C LEU A 14 23.47 20.32 -18.59
N CYS A 15 23.98 20.82 -17.46
CA CYS A 15 23.66 20.24 -16.14
C CYS A 15 22.22 20.53 -15.71
N ALA A 16 21.58 21.58 -16.23
CA ALA A 16 20.15 21.82 -16.02
C ALA A 16 19.28 20.78 -16.77
N PHE A 17 19.78 20.28 -17.91
CA PHE A 17 19.12 19.27 -18.75
C PHE A 17 19.10 17.86 -18.15
N LEU A 18 20.05 17.51 -17.26
CA LEU A 18 20.31 16.13 -16.83
C LEU A 18 19.58 15.67 -15.56
N VAL A 19 18.60 16.43 -15.04
CA VAL A 19 18.02 16.18 -13.69
C VAL A 19 16.51 15.92 -13.66
N PHE A 20 15.80 15.93 -14.80
CA PHE A 20 14.34 15.84 -14.79
C PHE A 20 13.80 14.61 -15.51
N CYS A 21 13.63 13.51 -14.77
CA CYS A 21 12.87 12.36 -15.26
C CYS A 21 12.10 11.72 -14.10
N HIS A 22 10.90 12.24 -13.84
CA HIS A 22 9.84 11.39 -13.29
C HIS A 22 8.43 11.88 -13.62
N PRO A 23 8.08 13.18 -13.46
CA PRO A 23 6.75 13.67 -13.82
C PRO A 23 6.61 13.98 -15.31
N ARG A 24 7.68 13.86 -16.11
CA ARG A 24 7.68 14.24 -17.52
C ARG A 24 7.55 13.05 -18.47
N VAL A 25 7.11 11.87 -18.02
CA VAL A 25 6.80 10.75 -18.94
C VAL A 25 5.67 11.16 -19.91
N THR A 26 4.71 11.97 -19.46
CA THR A 26 3.68 12.60 -20.30
C THR A 26 4.23 13.69 -21.21
N GLN A 27 5.11 14.57 -20.74
CA GLN A 27 5.76 15.57 -21.62
C GLN A 27 6.68 14.89 -22.63
N CYS A 28 7.38 13.81 -22.26
CA CYS A 28 8.05 12.91 -23.19
C CYS A 28 7.05 12.46 -24.24
N LEU A 29 5.93 11.87 -23.85
CA LEU A 29 4.96 11.30 -24.79
C LEU A 29 4.23 12.33 -25.66
N SER A 30 3.89 13.51 -25.14
CA SER A 30 3.22 14.58 -25.91
C SER A 30 4.18 15.28 -26.85
N VAL A 31 5.43 15.55 -26.41
CA VAL A 31 6.45 16.22 -27.23
C VAL A 31 7.08 15.26 -28.25
N VAL A 32 7.24 13.98 -27.89
CA VAL A 32 7.53 12.90 -28.87
C VAL A 32 6.50 12.93 -29.98
N PHE A 33 5.22 13.23 -29.70
CA PHE A 33 4.18 13.22 -30.72
C PHE A 33 4.06 14.53 -31.52
N SER A 34 4.21 15.70 -30.86
CA SER A 34 4.15 17.00 -31.53
C SER A 34 5.30 17.21 -32.51
N SER A 35 6.49 16.66 -32.24
CA SER A 35 7.63 16.72 -33.17
C SER A 35 7.52 15.67 -34.29
N LEU A 36 7.12 14.44 -33.96
CA LEU A 36 7.16 13.33 -34.93
C LEU A 36 6.00 13.29 -35.94
N PHE A 37 4.83 13.86 -35.62
CA PHE A 37 3.64 13.73 -36.47
C PHE A 37 2.91 15.04 -36.81
N ALA A 38 3.37 16.21 -36.32
CA ALA A 38 2.66 17.48 -36.57
C ALA A 38 2.68 17.97 -38.03
N SER A 39 3.54 17.41 -38.89
CA SER A 39 3.58 17.78 -40.31
C SER A 39 2.62 16.98 -41.20
N GLU A 40 1.81 16.06 -40.65
CA GLU A 40 1.09 15.06 -41.46
C GLU A 40 -0.44 15.22 -41.42
N HIS A 41 -0.92 16.42 -41.78
CA HIS A 41 -2.32 16.62 -42.21
C HIS A 41 -2.54 16.37 -43.71
N SER A 42 -1.51 16.11 -44.51
CA SER A 42 -1.65 15.87 -45.95
C SER A 42 -1.21 14.46 -46.37
N LEU A 43 -2.23 13.68 -46.77
CA LEU A 43 -2.16 12.48 -47.62
C LEU A 43 -1.56 11.19 -47.00
N ALA A 44 -2.44 10.20 -46.88
CA ALA A 44 -2.19 8.79 -46.53
C ALA A 44 -1.09 8.08 -47.37
N THR A 45 -0.57 8.72 -48.42
CA THR A 45 0.49 8.21 -49.29
C THR A 45 1.91 8.34 -48.70
N ARG A 46 2.17 9.24 -47.73
CA ARG A 46 3.54 9.46 -47.19
C ARG A 46 4.00 8.45 -46.13
N VAL A 47 3.09 7.67 -45.52
CA VAL A 47 3.47 6.65 -44.52
C VAL A 47 4.19 5.43 -45.15
N SER A 48 4.33 5.41 -46.47
CA SER A 48 5.10 4.40 -47.22
C SER A 48 6.62 4.65 -47.22
N VAL A 49 7.09 5.81 -46.72
CA VAL A 49 8.48 6.29 -46.87
C VAL A 49 9.23 6.45 -45.54
N LEU A 50 8.55 6.34 -44.39
CA LEU A 50 9.08 6.73 -43.07
C LEU A 50 9.22 5.55 -42.10
N CYS A 51 10.38 5.45 -41.45
CA CYS A 51 10.64 4.49 -40.36
C CYS A 51 11.01 5.23 -39.08
N LEU A 52 10.26 5.02 -38.00
CA LEU A 52 10.59 5.51 -36.67
C LEU A 52 11.16 4.35 -35.85
N LEU A 53 12.34 4.53 -35.26
CA LEU A 53 12.97 3.53 -34.41
C LEU A 53 13.21 4.09 -33.02
N ALA A 54 12.65 3.43 -32.01
CA ALA A 54 13.00 3.68 -30.61
C ALA A 54 13.98 2.61 -30.14
N VAL A 55 15.17 3.01 -29.69
CA VAL A 55 16.19 2.12 -29.13
C VAL A 55 16.37 2.43 -27.66
N SER A 56 16.33 1.39 -26.83
CA SER A 56 16.68 1.44 -25.41
C SER A 56 17.94 0.62 -25.17
N CYS A 57 18.91 1.22 -24.49
CA CYS A 57 20.21 0.63 -24.21
C CYS A 57 20.63 0.92 -22.77
N VAL A 58 21.51 0.08 -22.23
CA VAL A 58 22.08 0.23 -20.89
C VAL A 58 23.59 0.29 -21.00
N PHE A 59 24.20 1.30 -20.39
CA PHE A 59 25.64 1.40 -20.29
C PHE A 59 26.18 0.61 -19.08
N GLN A 60 27.18 -0.24 -19.29
CA GLN A 60 27.95 -0.89 -18.22
C GLN A 60 29.17 -0.03 -17.85
N VAL A 61 28.97 1.03 -17.07
CA VAL A 61 30.02 2.07 -16.86
C VAL A 61 30.70 2.01 -15.50
N TYR A 62 29.96 1.74 -14.41
CA TYR A 62 30.46 1.95 -13.05
C TYR A 62 31.82 1.29 -12.77
N GLU A 63 32.00 0.08 -13.30
CA GLU A 63 33.19 -0.74 -13.08
C GLU A 63 34.34 -0.39 -14.03
N LYS A 64 34.08 0.34 -15.12
CA LYS A 64 35.04 0.66 -16.19
C LYS A 64 35.63 2.08 -16.10
N ILE A 65 35.28 2.86 -15.09
CA ILE A 65 35.77 4.23 -14.94
C ILE A 65 37.24 4.21 -14.50
N ASP A 66 38.13 4.59 -15.42
CA ASP A 66 39.55 4.86 -15.11
C ASP A 66 39.68 6.16 -14.30
N LEU A 67 40.27 6.04 -13.10
CA LEU A 67 40.46 7.16 -12.18
C LEU A 67 41.43 8.22 -12.72
N THR A 68 42.41 7.82 -13.55
CA THR A 68 43.38 8.76 -14.15
C THR A 68 42.73 9.64 -15.20
N LEU A 69 41.92 9.05 -16.08
CA LEU A 69 41.11 9.76 -17.05
C LEU A 69 40.06 10.63 -16.34
N LEU A 70 39.40 10.08 -15.32
CA LEU A 70 38.41 10.81 -14.54
C LEU A 70 39.00 12.09 -13.91
N ASN A 71 40.22 12.03 -13.36
CA ASN A 71 40.88 13.20 -12.79
C ASN A 71 41.06 14.31 -13.83
N ARG A 72 41.56 13.97 -15.03
CA ARG A 72 41.75 14.92 -16.12
C ARG A 72 40.44 15.55 -16.58
N LEU A 73 39.37 14.76 -16.64
CA LEU A 73 38.04 15.23 -17.02
C LEU A 73 37.46 16.16 -15.94
N LEU A 74 37.57 15.81 -14.66
CA LEU A 74 37.08 16.64 -13.56
C LEU A 74 37.78 17.99 -13.47
N ARG A 75 39.10 18.04 -13.74
CA ARG A 75 39.87 19.30 -13.80
C ARG A 75 39.36 20.29 -14.86
N LEU A 76 38.54 19.85 -15.83
CA LEU A 76 37.92 20.75 -16.80
C LEU A 76 36.78 21.57 -16.19
N ILE A 77 36.08 21.01 -15.20
CA ILE A 77 34.82 21.56 -14.65
C ILE A 77 34.94 22.07 -13.21
N VAL A 78 35.85 21.53 -12.41
CA VAL A 78 36.06 21.92 -11.01
C VAL A 78 37.51 22.31 -10.75
N ASP A 79 37.75 22.94 -9.61
CA ASP A 79 39.11 23.24 -9.14
C ASP A 79 39.93 21.94 -9.04
N HIS A 80 41.23 22.05 -9.36
CA HIS A 80 42.16 20.94 -9.33
C HIS A 80 42.21 20.21 -7.98
N ASN A 81 42.11 20.93 -6.85
CA ASN A 81 42.10 20.30 -5.52
C ASN A 81 40.84 19.44 -5.30
N ILE A 82 39.69 19.89 -5.82
CA ILE A 82 38.44 19.15 -5.73
C ILE A 82 38.50 17.91 -6.63
N ALA A 83 39.03 18.04 -7.85
CA ALA A 83 39.23 16.92 -8.76
C ALA A 83 40.15 15.85 -8.14
N ASP A 84 41.27 16.27 -7.55
CA ASP A 84 42.23 15.37 -6.88
C ASP A 84 41.60 14.67 -5.67
N TYR A 85 40.82 15.40 -4.86
CA TYR A 85 40.05 14.82 -3.76
C TYR A 85 39.06 13.75 -4.24
N ILE A 86 38.25 14.06 -5.26
CA ILE A 86 37.24 13.14 -5.80
C ILE A 86 37.91 11.87 -6.35
N THR A 87 38.99 12.00 -7.10
CA THR A 87 39.74 10.86 -7.64
C THR A 87 40.36 10.03 -6.53
N ALA A 88 41.10 10.65 -5.61
CA ALA A 88 41.75 9.96 -4.50
C ALA A 88 40.74 9.25 -3.59
N LYS A 89 39.55 9.83 -3.40
CA LYS A 89 38.51 9.24 -2.56
C LYS A 89 37.87 7.96 -3.13
N ASN A 90 37.97 7.74 -4.44
CA ASN A 90 37.59 6.47 -5.04
C ASN A 90 38.66 5.39 -4.85
N ASN A 91 39.91 5.78 -4.60
CA ASN A 91 41.02 4.88 -4.34
C ASN A 91 41.16 4.58 -2.85
N VAL A 92 40.27 3.75 -2.31
CA VAL A 92 40.24 3.36 -0.89
C VAL A 92 40.27 1.84 -0.75
N ASN A 93 40.68 1.37 0.43
CA ASN A 93 40.64 -0.04 0.79
C ASN A 93 39.19 -0.46 1.09
N ILE A 94 38.64 -1.39 0.32
CA ILE A 94 37.31 -1.96 0.51
C ILE A 94 37.45 -3.22 1.36
N ASN A 95 36.85 -3.19 2.54
CA ASN A 95 36.89 -4.28 3.50
C ASN A 95 35.54 -4.99 3.61
N PHE A 96 35.55 -6.32 3.60
CA PHE A 96 34.41 -7.15 3.96
C PHE A 96 34.87 -8.33 4.82
N LYS A 97 34.53 -8.29 6.12
CA LYS A 97 35.07 -9.23 7.12
C LYS A 97 36.61 -9.22 7.07
N ASP A 98 37.21 -10.35 6.70
CA ASP A 98 38.66 -10.53 6.64
C ASP A 98 39.25 -10.21 5.26
N MET A 99 38.41 -9.99 4.24
CA MET A 99 38.85 -9.65 2.88
C MET A 99 39.06 -8.15 2.73
N ASN A 100 40.19 -7.76 2.14
CA ASN A 100 40.58 -6.40 1.87
C ASN A 100 41.20 -6.28 0.47
N HIS A 101 40.82 -5.25 -0.28
CA HIS A 101 41.48 -4.89 -1.53
C HIS A 101 41.37 -3.39 -1.78
N ILE A 102 42.38 -2.83 -2.44
CA ILE A 102 42.39 -1.41 -2.80
C ILE A 102 41.63 -1.23 -4.13
N ASN A 103 40.66 -0.33 -4.15
CA ASN A 103 39.90 -0.01 -5.35
C ASN A 103 40.68 0.94 -6.28
N SER A 104 41.58 0.40 -7.09
CA SER A 104 42.38 1.18 -8.05
C SER A 104 41.63 1.50 -9.35
N PHE A 105 40.51 0.85 -9.63
CA PHE A 105 39.75 0.98 -10.88
C PHE A 105 38.24 0.92 -10.61
N GLY A 106 37.46 1.75 -11.32
CA GLY A 106 36.01 1.83 -11.14
C GLY A 106 35.57 2.82 -10.05
N LEU A 107 34.28 3.16 -10.08
CA LEU A 107 33.66 4.17 -9.21
C LEU A 107 33.01 3.54 -7.98
N ILE A 108 33.28 4.10 -6.80
CA ILE A 108 32.58 3.72 -5.57
C ILE A 108 31.23 4.45 -5.49
N ARG A 109 30.16 3.69 -5.76
CA ARG A 109 28.78 4.19 -5.78
C ARG A 109 28.27 4.71 -4.42
N GLY A 110 28.86 4.26 -3.31
CA GLY A 110 28.48 4.66 -1.95
C GLY A 110 28.95 6.06 -1.52
N LEU A 111 29.75 6.75 -2.34
CA LEU A 111 30.19 8.12 -2.04
C LEU A 111 29.06 9.12 -2.28
N GLN A 112 29.02 10.21 -1.50
CA GLN A 112 27.94 11.20 -1.58
C GLN A 112 27.92 11.97 -2.91
N PHE A 113 29.09 12.24 -3.48
CA PHE A 113 29.25 12.91 -4.78
C PHE A 113 29.31 11.93 -5.97
N ALA A 114 29.15 10.62 -5.75
CA ALA A 114 29.21 9.62 -6.83
C ALA A 114 28.17 9.88 -7.91
N SER A 115 27.00 10.39 -7.52
CA SER A 115 25.94 10.76 -8.47
C SER A 115 26.39 11.86 -9.44
N PHE A 116 27.09 12.89 -8.95
CA PHE A 116 27.62 13.96 -9.78
C PHE A 116 28.67 13.44 -10.77
N VAL A 117 29.64 12.67 -10.26
CA VAL A 117 30.71 12.07 -11.07
C VAL A 117 30.13 11.20 -12.17
N PHE A 118 29.15 10.36 -11.83
CA PHE A 118 28.52 9.47 -12.79
C PHE A 118 27.73 10.22 -13.86
N GLN A 119 26.93 11.22 -13.48
CA GLN A 119 26.16 12.01 -14.46
C GLN A 119 27.06 12.79 -15.40
N TYR A 120 28.18 13.33 -14.91
CA TYR A 120 29.17 14.01 -15.72
C TYR A 120 29.89 13.05 -16.67
N TYR A 121 30.27 11.86 -16.19
CA TYR A 121 30.86 10.83 -17.05
C TYR A 121 29.88 10.34 -18.12
N GLY A 122 28.61 10.16 -17.75
CA GLY A 122 27.53 9.84 -18.68
C GLY A 122 27.34 10.92 -19.75
N LEU A 123 27.49 12.21 -19.41
CA LEU A 123 27.43 13.29 -20.39
C LEU A 123 28.53 13.15 -21.45
N ILE A 124 29.73 12.71 -21.07
CA ILE A 124 30.81 12.48 -22.03
C ILE A 124 30.45 11.33 -22.99
N LEU A 125 29.82 10.27 -22.47
CA LEU A 125 29.30 9.19 -23.29
C LEU A 125 28.20 9.67 -24.24
N ASP A 126 27.29 10.53 -23.77
CA ASP A 126 26.24 11.12 -24.60
C ASP A 126 26.84 11.89 -25.79
N LEU A 127 27.93 12.63 -25.57
CA LEU A 127 28.65 13.35 -26.63
C LEU A 127 29.30 12.41 -27.65
N LEU A 128 29.79 11.23 -27.22
CA LEU A 128 30.32 10.21 -28.13
C LEU A 128 29.20 9.59 -28.98
N VAL A 129 28.05 9.32 -28.38
CA VAL A 129 26.90 8.72 -29.08
C VAL A 129 26.26 9.69 -30.05
N LEU A 130 26.02 10.94 -29.64
CA LEU A 130 25.32 11.94 -30.44
C LEU A 130 26.23 12.65 -31.46
N GLY A 131 27.51 12.85 -31.11
CA GLY A 131 28.38 13.78 -31.80
C GLY A 131 28.13 15.24 -31.39
N LEU A 132 29.15 16.10 -31.56
CA LEU A 132 29.13 17.48 -31.08
C LEU A 132 28.09 18.37 -31.78
N THR A 133 27.86 18.13 -33.08
CA THR A 133 26.89 18.87 -33.89
C THR A 133 25.48 18.62 -33.39
N ARG A 134 25.05 17.35 -33.34
CA ARG A 134 23.69 17.00 -32.91
C ARG A 134 23.46 17.31 -31.43
N ALA A 135 24.46 17.10 -30.57
CA ALA A 135 24.34 17.48 -29.15
C ALA A 135 24.14 19.00 -28.96
N THR A 136 24.77 19.83 -29.80
CA THR A 136 24.57 21.30 -29.77
C THR A 136 23.17 21.69 -30.22
N GLU A 137 22.65 21.05 -31.27
CA GLU A 137 21.29 21.30 -31.75
C GLU A 137 20.24 20.94 -30.71
N LEU A 138 20.42 19.80 -30.03
CA LEU A 138 19.52 19.36 -28.95
C LEU A 138 19.56 20.29 -27.73
N ALA A 139 20.74 20.72 -27.31
CA ALA A 139 20.90 21.59 -26.14
C ALA A 139 20.49 23.06 -26.42
N GLY A 140 20.51 23.49 -27.67
CA GLY A 140 20.30 24.88 -28.06
C GLY A 140 21.53 25.77 -27.84
N PRO A 141 21.43 27.05 -28.21
CA PRO A 141 22.51 28.02 -27.99
C PRO A 141 22.73 28.27 -26.49
N PRO A 142 23.97 28.48 -26.01
CA PRO A 142 24.26 28.64 -24.57
C PRO A 142 23.52 29.80 -23.89
N ASN A 143 23.23 30.87 -24.64
CA ASN A 143 22.52 32.05 -24.13
C ASN A 143 21.02 31.79 -23.93
N LEU A 144 20.46 30.84 -24.70
CA LEU A 144 19.05 30.47 -24.65
C LEU A 144 18.96 28.95 -24.86
N PRO A 145 19.28 28.16 -23.82
CA PRO A 145 19.21 26.72 -23.94
C PRO A 145 17.77 26.29 -24.18
N ASN A 146 17.62 25.21 -24.95
CA ASN A 146 16.30 24.63 -25.20
C ASN A 146 15.73 24.03 -23.90
N ASP A 147 14.43 23.74 -23.89
CA ASP A 147 13.84 22.88 -22.89
C ASP A 147 13.94 21.41 -23.32
N PHE A 148 13.53 20.51 -22.42
CA PHE A 148 13.55 19.08 -22.69
C PHE A 148 12.67 18.71 -23.90
N LEU A 149 13.29 18.07 -24.90
CA LEU A 149 12.69 17.63 -26.17
C LEU A 149 12.16 18.76 -27.07
N THR A 150 12.60 20.00 -26.86
CA THR A 150 12.27 21.12 -27.75
C THR A 150 13.47 21.48 -28.63
N PHE A 151 13.18 21.98 -29.82
CA PHE A 151 14.18 22.53 -30.74
C PHE A 151 13.93 24.03 -30.94
N THR A 152 14.92 24.72 -31.50
CA THR A 152 14.78 26.13 -31.88
C THR A 152 13.82 26.31 -33.05
N ASP A 153 13.82 25.36 -33.99
CA ASP A 153 13.12 25.43 -35.26
C ASP A 153 12.93 24.03 -35.86
N VAL A 154 12.02 23.92 -36.84
CA VAL A 154 11.67 22.64 -37.48
C VAL A 154 12.79 22.16 -38.42
N GLU A 155 13.58 23.06 -38.99
CA GLU A 155 14.68 22.69 -39.89
C GLU A 155 15.82 22.02 -39.12
N THR A 156 16.21 22.55 -37.96
CA THR A 156 17.18 21.89 -37.07
C THR A 156 16.68 20.56 -36.55
N GLU A 157 15.38 20.43 -36.27
CA GLU A 157 14.80 19.14 -35.90
C GLU A 157 14.98 18.11 -37.04
N THR A 158 14.70 18.52 -38.28
CA THR A 158 14.65 17.66 -39.48
C THR A 158 15.97 17.30 -40.10
N ARG A 159 17.01 18.08 -39.85
CA ARG A 159 18.36 17.91 -40.43
C ARG A 159 19.03 16.57 -40.15
N HIS A 160 18.71 15.89 -39.04
CA HIS A 160 19.43 14.69 -38.61
C HIS A 160 18.47 13.54 -38.24
N PRO A 161 18.82 12.25 -38.48
CA PRO A 161 17.94 11.12 -38.15
C PRO A 161 17.58 10.99 -36.67
N ILE A 162 18.55 11.21 -35.77
CA ILE A 162 18.30 11.24 -34.30
C ILE A 162 17.41 12.42 -33.96
N ARG A 163 16.15 12.20 -33.56
CA ARG A 163 15.21 13.26 -33.17
C ARG A 163 15.20 13.51 -31.69
N LEU A 164 15.13 12.46 -30.89
CA LEU A 164 14.96 12.59 -29.45
C LEU A 164 16.02 11.77 -28.74
N PHE A 165 16.54 12.32 -27.65
CA PHE A 165 17.52 11.66 -26.81
C PHE A 165 17.19 11.90 -25.34
N CYS A 166 17.23 10.84 -24.54
CA CYS A 166 17.07 10.92 -23.09
C CYS A 166 18.00 9.91 -22.43
N ARG A 167 18.72 10.33 -21.39
CA ARG A 167 19.47 9.42 -20.53
C ARG A 167 18.97 9.52 -19.09
N TYR A 168 18.61 8.36 -18.54
CA TYR A 168 18.29 8.17 -17.13
C TYR A 168 19.39 7.35 -16.46
N ILE A 169 20.33 8.06 -15.82
CA ILE A 169 21.48 7.45 -15.15
C ILE A 169 22.31 6.63 -16.15
N ASP A 170 22.12 5.31 -16.19
CA ASP A 170 22.84 4.35 -17.02
C ASP A 170 22.01 3.86 -18.22
N ARG A 171 20.70 4.08 -18.23
CA ARG A 171 19.82 3.73 -19.36
C ARG A 171 19.61 4.94 -20.26
N PHE A 172 19.59 4.74 -21.57
CA PHE A 172 19.26 5.81 -22.51
C PHE A 172 18.29 5.35 -23.60
N TRP A 173 17.55 6.32 -24.14
CA TRP A 173 16.60 6.15 -25.21
C TRP A 173 16.92 7.11 -26.34
N ILE A 174 16.88 6.58 -27.56
CA ILE A 174 17.04 7.37 -28.78
C ILE A 174 15.85 7.09 -29.68
N VAL A 175 15.27 8.15 -30.23
CA VAL A 175 14.27 8.04 -31.31
C VAL A 175 14.89 8.53 -32.60
N PHE A 176 14.90 7.65 -33.60
CA PHE A 176 15.34 7.94 -34.94
C PHE A 176 14.14 8.09 -35.87
N ARG A 177 14.26 9.01 -36.82
CA ARG A 177 13.37 9.15 -37.98
C ARG A 177 14.23 9.01 -39.24
N PHE A 178 14.09 7.88 -39.93
CA PHE A 178 14.80 7.61 -41.18
C PHE A 178 13.88 7.79 -42.38
N GLU A 179 14.45 8.34 -43.44
CA GLU A 179 13.88 8.21 -44.78
C GLU A 179 14.20 6.84 -45.39
N LYS A 180 13.47 6.46 -46.45
CA LYS A 180 13.64 5.16 -47.11
C LYS A 180 15.06 4.91 -47.62
N GLU A 181 15.71 5.95 -48.16
CA GLU A 181 17.07 5.83 -48.71
C GLU A 181 18.11 5.67 -47.59
N GLU A 182 18.01 6.47 -46.53
CA GLU A 182 18.89 6.40 -45.36
C GLU A 182 18.79 5.03 -44.65
N ALA A 183 17.56 4.54 -44.45
CA ALA A 183 17.32 3.23 -43.84
C ALA A 183 17.93 2.11 -44.69
N ARG A 184 17.78 2.19 -46.02
CA ARG A 184 18.35 1.19 -46.94
C ARG A 184 19.88 1.22 -46.92
N ASP A 185 20.48 2.40 -46.97
CA ASP A 185 21.94 2.56 -46.90
C ASP A 185 22.52 2.00 -45.60
N LEU A 186 21.90 2.33 -44.46
CA LEU A 186 22.36 1.84 -43.16
C LEU A 186 22.26 0.32 -43.04
N VAL A 187 21.15 -0.26 -43.49
CA VAL A 187 20.98 -1.72 -43.53
C VAL A 187 21.98 -2.38 -44.47
N GLN A 188 22.26 -1.77 -45.62
CA GLN A 188 23.24 -2.28 -46.56
C GLN A 188 24.64 -2.31 -45.94
N ARG A 189 25.08 -1.21 -45.31
CA ARG A 189 26.35 -1.16 -44.57
C ARG A 189 26.44 -2.23 -43.48
N TYR A 190 25.38 -2.39 -42.70
CA TYR A 190 25.33 -3.43 -41.66
C TYR A 190 25.47 -4.84 -42.23
N LEU A 191 24.76 -5.16 -43.32
CA LEU A 191 24.79 -6.49 -43.95
C LEU A 191 26.09 -6.76 -44.73
N THR A 192 26.80 -5.72 -45.15
CA THR A 192 28.15 -5.86 -45.72
C THR A 192 29.15 -6.34 -44.66
N GLU A 193 29.09 -5.78 -43.45
CA GLU A 193 29.96 -6.17 -42.33
C GLU A 193 29.50 -7.45 -41.63
N ASN A 194 28.18 -7.66 -41.54
CA ASN A 194 27.56 -8.82 -40.88
C ASN A 194 26.61 -9.53 -41.86
N PRO A 195 27.12 -10.37 -42.77
CA PRO A 195 26.31 -11.06 -43.76
C PRO A 195 25.36 -12.06 -43.10
N ASP A 196 24.07 -12.01 -43.46
CA ASP A 196 23.02 -12.93 -43.00
C ASP A 196 22.40 -13.67 -44.20
N PRO A 197 23.05 -14.74 -44.71
CA PRO A 197 22.53 -15.50 -45.86
C PRO A 197 21.30 -16.35 -45.49
N ASN A 198 21.15 -16.74 -44.23
CA ASN A 198 20.12 -17.67 -43.75
C ASN A 198 18.86 -16.98 -43.19
N ASN A 199 18.81 -15.64 -43.14
CA ASN A 199 17.76 -14.86 -42.49
C ASN A 199 17.65 -15.11 -40.97
N GLU A 200 18.78 -15.39 -40.32
CA GLU A 200 18.87 -15.68 -38.89
C GLU A 200 18.74 -14.43 -38.02
N ASN A 201 18.84 -13.22 -38.60
CA ASN A 201 18.67 -11.96 -37.85
C ASN A 201 17.32 -11.86 -37.11
N ILE A 202 16.29 -12.57 -37.59
CA ILE A 202 14.96 -12.64 -36.96
C ILE A 202 15.01 -13.45 -35.65
N VAL A 203 15.89 -14.44 -35.58
CA VAL A 203 16.14 -15.26 -34.40
C VAL A 203 16.90 -14.41 -33.36
N GLY A 204 16.50 -14.47 -32.10
CA GLY A 204 17.12 -13.68 -31.03
C GLY A 204 16.78 -12.18 -31.04
N TYR A 205 15.79 -11.73 -31.83
CA TYR A 205 15.28 -10.36 -31.74
C TYR A 205 14.33 -10.20 -30.53
N ASN A 206 14.74 -9.45 -29.52
CA ASN A 206 13.97 -9.21 -28.30
C ASN A 206 12.62 -8.57 -28.62
N ASN A 207 11.54 -9.03 -27.97
CA ASN A 207 10.21 -8.46 -28.14
C ASN A 207 9.43 -8.45 -26.82
N LYS A 208 8.50 -7.51 -26.66
CA LYS A 208 7.76 -7.28 -25.41
C LYS A 208 6.61 -8.26 -25.27
N THR A 209 6.79 -9.29 -24.43
CA THR A 209 5.80 -10.34 -24.22
C THR A 209 4.61 -9.93 -23.35
N CYS A 210 4.67 -8.76 -22.70
CA CYS A 210 3.58 -8.18 -21.90
C CYS A 210 2.38 -7.71 -22.76
N TRP A 211 2.58 -7.48 -24.05
CA TRP A 211 1.53 -7.13 -25.00
C TRP A 211 0.97 -8.38 -25.70
N PRO A 212 -0.29 -8.39 -26.15
CA PRO A 212 -0.82 -9.45 -27.02
C PRO A 212 -0.08 -9.52 -28.36
N ARG A 213 -0.13 -10.67 -29.06
CA ARG A 213 0.66 -10.89 -30.29
C ARG A 213 0.41 -9.83 -31.36
N ASP A 214 -0.82 -9.38 -31.54
CA ASP A 214 -1.17 -8.39 -32.56
C ASP A 214 -0.71 -6.97 -32.23
N CYS A 215 -0.49 -6.69 -30.94
CA CYS A 215 -0.03 -5.41 -30.43
C CYS A 215 1.50 -5.30 -30.37
N ARG A 216 2.22 -6.42 -30.54
CA ARG A 216 3.68 -6.46 -30.55
C ARG A 216 4.25 -5.96 -31.87
N MET A 217 5.54 -5.65 -31.86
CA MET A 217 6.30 -5.47 -33.10
C MET A 217 6.31 -6.79 -33.90
N ARG A 218 5.79 -6.74 -35.13
CA ARG A 218 5.88 -7.80 -36.13
C ARG A 218 7.30 -7.87 -36.67
N ARG A 219 7.81 -9.08 -36.79
CA ARG A 219 9.20 -9.34 -37.18
C ARG A 219 9.34 -9.46 -38.70
N MET A 220 9.29 -8.33 -39.39
CA MET A 220 9.57 -8.26 -40.83
C MET A 220 11.08 -8.15 -41.07
N LYS A 221 11.60 -8.76 -42.15
CA LYS A 221 13.05 -8.78 -42.44
C LYS A 221 13.67 -7.38 -42.48
N HIS A 222 13.03 -6.43 -43.17
CA HIS A 222 13.55 -5.06 -43.29
C HIS A 222 13.56 -4.32 -41.94
N ASP A 223 12.52 -4.47 -41.12
CA ASP A 223 12.44 -3.84 -39.80
C ASP A 223 13.46 -4.44 -38.81
N VAL A 224 13.58 -5.77 -38.78
CA VAL A 224 14.55 -6.47 -37.94
C VAL A 224 15.98 -6.06 -38.29
N ASN A 225 16.30 -6.02 -39.59
CA ASN A 225 17.61 -5.60 -40.06
C ASN A 225 17.88 -4.14 -39.74
N LEU A 226 16.88 -3.24 -39.87
CA LEU A 226 17.02 -1.84 -39.49
C LEU A 226 17.29 -1.69 -37.98
N GLY A 227 16.55 -2.40 -37.13
CA GLY A 227 16.76 -2.38 -35.69
C GLY A 227 18.16 -2.84 -35.28
N ARG A 228 18.67 -3.91 -35.90
CA ARG A 228 20.04 -4.39 -35.68
C ARG A 228 21.10 -3.45 -36.24
N ALA A 229 20.88 -2.89 -37.44
CA ALA A 229 21.81 -1.97 -38.08
C ALA A 229 22.00 -0.68 -37.26
N VAL A 230 20.91 -0.11 -36.72
CA VAL A 230 21.01 1.06 -35.85
C VAL A 230 21.69 0.73 -34.53
N PHE A 231 21.39 -0.42 -33.92
CA PHE A 231 22.09 -0.84 -32.72
C PHE A 231 23.59 -1.00 -32.97
N TRP A 232 23.97 -1.64 -34.08
CA TRP A 232 25.36 -1.80 -34.50
C TRP A 232 26.06 -0.46 -34.73
N GLU A 233 25.38 0.50 -35.36
CA GLU A 233 25.93 1.84 -35.57
C GLU A 233 26.20 2.54 -34.23
N ILE A 234 25.25 2.48 -33.28
CA ILE A 234 25.41 3.10 -31.97
C ILE A 234 26.45 2.38 -31.12
N GLU A 235 26.55 1.05 -31.20
CA GLU A 235 27.58 0.25 -30.55
C GLU A 235 28.97 0.68 -31.02
N ASN A 236 29.16 0.88 -32.32
CA ASN A 236 30.46 1.26 -32.90
C ASN A 236 30.92 2.68 -32.54
N ARG A 237 30.00 3.56 -32.12
CA ARG A 237 30.36 4.91 -31.63
C ARG A 237 31.03 4.86 -30.25
N LEU A 238 30.94 3.74 -29.54
CA LEU A 238 31.43 3.59 -28.17
C LEU A 238 32.67 2.68 -28.11
N PRO A 239 33.81 3.18 -27.62
CA PRO A 239 34.96 2.32 -27.34
C PRO A 239 34.65 1.31 -26.23
N ARG A 240 34.88 0.02 -26.50
CA ARG A 240 34.61 -1.09 -25.55
C ARG A 240 35.34 -0.96 -24.21
N SER A 241 36.47 -0.25 -24.18
CA SER A 241 37.25 0.06 -22.97
C SER A 241 36.51 1.02 -22.02
N VAL A 242 35.67 1.90 -22.56
CA VAL A 242 34.92 2.91 -21.80
C VAL A 242 33.57 2.36 -21.38
N SER A 243 32.81 1.82 -22.34
CA SER A 243 31.53 1.17 -22.08
C SER A 243 31.21 0.18 -23.20
N THR A 244 30.36 -0.80 -22.89
CA THR A 244 29.84 -1.79 -23.84
C THR A 244 28.32 -1.69 -23.88
N LEU A 245 27.74 -1.90 -25.06
CA LEU A 245 26.30 -2.10 -25.26
C LEU A 245 26.07 -3.56 -25.63
N GLU A 246 25.13 -4.21 -24.96
CA GLU A 246 24.79 -5.61 -25.22
C GLU A 246 23.36 -5.70 -25.76
N TRP A 247 23.18 -6.38 -26.90
CA TRP A 247 21.86 -6.56 -27.53
C TRP A 247 20.87 -7.28 -26.60
N SER A 248 21.35 -8.23 -25.79
CA SER A 248 20.53 -9.01 -24.84
C SER A 248 19.76 -8.13 -23.85
N ASN A 249 20.36 -7.01 -23.44
CA ASN A 249 19.80 -6.05 -22.47
C ASN A 249 19.13 -4.84 -23.14
N SER A 250 19.15 -4.80 -24.47
CA SER A 250 18.58 -3.71 -25.27
C SER A 250 17.28 -4.14 -25.97
N PHE A 251 16.49 -3.14 -26.35
CA PHE A 251 15.29 -3.34 -27.14
C PHE A 251 15.15 -2.23 -28.17
N ALA A 252 14.88 -2.64 -29.42
CA ALA A 252 14.67 -1.76 -30.55
C ALA A 252 13.26 -2.02 -31.13
N SER A 253 12.42 -0.99 -31.22
CA SER A 253 11.09 -1.06 -31.82
C SER A 253 11.02 -0.22 -33.07
N VAL A 254 10.64 -0.81 -34.20
CA VAL A 254 10.42 -0.12 -35.47
C VAL A 254 8.93 0.11 -35.67
N TYR A 255 8.54 1.36 -35.91
CA TYR A 255 7.27 1.73 -36.51
C TYR A 255 7.49 1.92 -38.02
N SER A 256 6.77 1.14 -38.81
CA SER A 256 6.92 1.05 -40.27
C SER A 256 5.55 0.91 -40.93
N LYS A 257 5.53 0.69 -42.25
CA LYS A 257 4.28 0.36 -42.98
C LYS A 257 3.59 -0.90 -42.47
N ASP A 258 4.36 -1.86 -41.97
CA ASP A 258 3.87 -3.18 -41.51
C ASP A 258 3.64 -3.20 -40.00
N ASN A 259 4.32 -2.32 -39.26
CA ASN A 259 4.27 -2.18 -37.81
C ASN A 259 3.53 -0.90 -37.37
N PRO A 260 2.27 -0.99 -36.92
CA PRO A 260 1.47 0.17 -36.57
C PRO A 260 1.73 0.72 -35.15
N ASN A 261 2.41 -0.05 -34.30
CA ASN A 261 2.68 0.32 -32.91
C ASN A 261 4.15 0.70 -32.71
N LEU A 262 4.41 1.73 -31.91
CA LEU A 262 5.75 2.01 -31.37
C LEU A 262 5.80 1.59 -29.91
N LEU A 263 6.74 0.68 -29.59
CA LEU A 263 6.89 0.11 -28.24
C LEU A 263 8.17 0.61 -27.59
N PHE A 264 8.10 0.95 -26.32
CA PHE A 264 9.29 1.21 -25.51
C PHE A 264 9.00 1.00 -24.03
N ALA A 265 10.06 0.90 -23.22
CA ALA A 265 9.94 0.82 -21.78
C ALA A 265 10.78 1.92 -21.14
N MET A 266 10.19 2.69 -20.22
CA MET A 266 10.86 3.79 -19.54
C MET A 266 10.45 3.82 -18.07
N CYS A 267 11.41 3.95 -17.16
CA CYS A 267 11.17 4.03 -15.72
C CYS A 267 10.24 2.91 -15.18
N GLY A 268 10.34 1.69 -15.71
CA GLY A 268 9.49 0.57 -15.30
C GLY A 268 8.07 0.55 -15.90
N PHE A 269 7.68 1.55 -16.68
CA PHE A 269 6.46 1.52 -17.50
C PHE A 269 6.77 0.88 -18.86
N GLU A 270 5.89 -0.01 -19.30
CA GLU A 270 5.83 -0.51 -20.67
C GLU A 270 4.79 0.30 -21.43
N VAL A 271 5.21 0.96 -22.50
CA VAL A 271 4.39 1.91 -23.25
C VAL A 271 4.23 1.45 -24.69
N ARG A 272 2.98 1.52 -25.17
CA ARG A 272 2.62 1.31 -26.57
C ARG A 272 1.93 2.54 -27.11
N ILE A 273 2.52 3.18 -28.12
CA ILE A 273 1.89 4.30 -28.83
C ILE A 273 1.23 3.78 -30.11
N LEU A 274 -0.04 4.15 -30.30
CA LEU A 274 -0.80 3.90 -31.52
C LEU A 274 -1.33 5.22 -32.10
N PRO A 275 -0.86 5.62 -33.30
CA PRO A 275 -1.39 6.78 -34.01
C PRO A 275 -2.81 6.56 -34.50
N LYS A 276 -3.67 7.59 -34.39
CA LYS A 276 -5.07 7.55 -34.84
C LYS A 276 -5.22 7.18 -36.32
N ILE A 277 -4.26 7.59 -37.15
CA ILE A 277 -4.25 7.36 -38.61
C ILE A 277 -4.19 5.86 -38.96
N ARG A 278 -3.66 5.01 -38.07
CA ARG A 278 -3.46 3.57 -38.30
C ARG A 278 -4.56 2.70 -37.66
N THR A 279 -5.59 3.32 -37.09
CA THR A 279 -6.71 2.61 -36.46
C THR A 279 -7.79 2.34 -37.50
N TYR A 280 -7.86 1.13 -38.05
CA TYR A 280 -8.77 0.81 -39.16
C TYR A 280 -10.15 0.27 -38.71
N THR A 281 -10.34 -0.10 -37.43
CA THR A 281 -11.50 -0.94 -37.04
C THR A 281 -12.19 -0.64 -35.70
N GLU A 282 -11.74 0.29 -34.86
CA GLU A 282 -12.43 0.59 -33.59
C GLU A 282 -12.77 2.09 -33.46
N GLU A 283 -14.05 2.39 -33.24
CA GLU A 283 -14.45 3.63 -32.56
C GLU A 283 -13.72 3.68 -31.20
N PHE A 284 -13.22 4.86 -30.83
CA PHE A 284 -12.49 5.10 -29.58
C PHE A 284 -13.31 4.64 -28.35
N SER A 285 -13.18 3.38 -27.92
CA SER A 285 -13.69 3.00 -26.61
C SER A 285 -12.82 3.72 -25.57
N GLN A 286 -13.43 4.63 -24.81
CA GLN A 286 -12.76 5.40 -23.77
C GLN A 286 -12.45 4.47 -22.59
N ARG A 287 -11.37 3.69 -22.69
CA ARG A 287 -10.88 2.86 -21.59
C ARG A 287 -10.14 3.75 -20.59
N GLU A 288 -10.50 3.62 -19.31
CA GLU A 288 -9.83 4.28 -18.19
C GLU A 288 -8.36 3.82 -18.14
N GLY A 289 -7.41 4.75 -18.16
CA GLY A 289 -5.96 4.48 -18.05
C GLY A 289 -5.14 4.50 -19.35
N VAL A 290 -5.76 4.90 -20.48
CA VAL A 290 -5.06 5.17 -21.74
C VAL A 290 -4.84 6.67 -21.90
N TRP A 291 -3.59 7.08 -22.14
CA TRP A 291 -3.26 8.50 -22.32
C TRP A 291 -3.65 8.98 -23.71
N LYS A 292 -4.29 10.14 -23.73
CA LYS A 292 -4.69 10.85 -24.94
C LYS A 292 -3.62 11.86 -25.31
N LEU A 293 -2.84 11.55 -26.35
CA LEU A 293 -1.77 12.43 -26.80
C LEU A 293 -2.34 13.47 -27.76
N GLN A 294 -2.33 14.72 -27.32
CA GLN A 294 -2.74 15.89 -28.10
C GLN A 294 -1.55 16.47 -28.85
N ASN A 295 -1.80 16.91 -30.09
CA ASN A 295 -0.83 17.72 -30.81
C ASN A 295 -0.84 19.14 -30.25
N GLU A 296 0.33 19.70 -29.98
CA GLU A 296 0.46 21.04 -29.39
C GLU A 296 -0.05 22.15 -30.31
N VAL A 297 0.06 22.00 -31.63
CA VAL A 297 -0.35 23.04 -32.59
C VAL A 297 -1.84 22.96 -32.89
N THR A 298 -2.33 21.78 -33.26
CA THR A 298 -3.73 21.61 -33.68
C THR A 298 -4.68 21.36 -32.52
N LYS A 299 -4.15 21.02 -31.33
CA LYS A 299 -4.91 20.59 -30.14
C LYS A 299 -5.79 19.36 -30.35
N GLU A 300 -5.68 18.71 -31.52
CA GLU A 300 -6.39 17.47 -31.81
C GLU A 300 -5.70 16.25 -31.18
N MET A 301 -6.49 15.23 -30.84
CA MET A 301 -5.94 13.95 -30.39
C MET A 301 -5.32 13.20 -31.57
N ALA A 302 -4.00 13.02 -31.52
CA ALA A 302 -3.22 12.45 -32.61
C ALA A 302 -2.84 10.98 -32.36
N ALA A 303 -2.69 10.58 -31.08
CA ALA A 303 -2.41 9.19 -30.70
C ALA A 303 -2.94 8.82 -29.32
N GLN A 304 -2.90 7.52 -29.06
CA GLN A 304 -3.11 6.95 -27.74
C GLN A 304 -1.85 6.26 -27.25
N ALA A 305 -1.54 6.41 -25.97
CA ALA A 305 -0.51 5.64 -25.30
C ALA A 305 -1.12 4.70 -24.26
N PHE A 306 -0.93 3.41 -24.47
CA PHE A 306 -1.31 2.36 -23.54
C PHE A 306 -0.16 2.08 -22.58
N LEU A 307 -0.49 1.94 -21.29
CA LEU A 307 0.50 1.78 -20.23
C LEU A 307 0.31 0.45 -19.52
N LYS A 308 1.41 -0.25 -19.27
CA LYS A 308 1.48 -1.42 -18.38
C LYS A 308 2.68 -1.32 -17.45
N VAL A 309 2.66 -2.08 -16.36
CA VAL A 309 3.81 -2.21 -15.46
C VAL A 309 4.76 -3.26 -16.01
N GLY A 310 6.05 -2.91 -16.10
CA GLY A 310 7.09 -3.83 -16.57
C GLY A 310 7.37 -4.98 -15.59
N ASP A 311 7.85 -6.10 -16.12
CA ASP A 311 8.13 -7.33 -15.36
C ASP A 311 9.16 -7.11 -14.24
N GLU A 312 10.16 -6.24 -14.47
CA GLU A 312 11.17 -5.85 -13.49
C GLU A 312 10.51 -5.20 -12.25
N GLY A 313 9.56 -4.28 -12.48
CA GLY A 313 8.81 -3.60 -11.42
C GLY A 313 7.96 -4.58 -10.61
N MET A 314 7.28 -5.52 -11.28
CA MET A 314 6.50 -6.57 -10.62
C MET A 314 7.37 -7.48 -9.74
N LYS A 315 8.52 -7.94 -10.27
CA LYS A 315 9.47 -8.77 -9.52
C LYS A 315 10.06 -8.03 -8.32
N HIS A 316 10.40 -6.75 -8.48
CA HIS A 316 10.91 -5.92 -7.38
C HIS A 316 9.86 -5.81 -6.25
N PHE A 317 8.59 -5.58 -6.60
CA PHE A 317 7.50 -5.57 -5.63
C PHE A 317 7.34 -6.91 -4.91
N GLU A 318 7.33 -8.03 -5.66
CA GLU A 318 7.23 -9.37 -5.06
C GLU A 318 8.39 -9.64 -4.08
N ASN A 319 9.62 -9.35 -4.50
CA ASN A 319 10.81 -9.53 -3.67
C ASN A 319 10.77 -8.65 -2.43
N ARG A 320 10.24 -7.42 -2.54
CA ARG A 320 10.06 -6.54 -1.40
C ARG A 320 9.05 -7.11 -0.39
N VAL A 321 7.92 -7.65 -0.86
CA VAL A 321 6.94 -8.32 0.02
C VAL A 321 7.56 -9.57 0.65
N ARG A 322 8.32 -10.35 -0.10
CA ARG A 322 9.06 -11.51 0.41
C ARG A 322 10.05 -11.12 1.52
N GLN A 323 10.79 -10.04 1.33
CA GLN A 323 11.69 -9.49 2.34
C GLN A 323 10.93 -9.05 3.59
N ILE A 324 9.75 -8.44 3.46
CA ILE A 324 8.89 -8.11 4.61
C ILE A 324 8.55 -9.38 5.38
N LEU A 325 8.08 -10.43 4.70
CA LEU A 325 7.69 -11.69 5.34
C LEU A 325 8.87 -12.38 6.05
N MET A 326 10.04 -12.43 5.42
CA MET A 326 11.26 -13.03 6.00
C MET A 326 11.77 -12.24 7.22
N ALA A 327 11.69 -10.90 7.17
CA ALA A 327 12.10 -10.04 8.28
C ALA A 327 11.07 -9.99 9.44
N SER A 328 9.93 -10.65 9.30
CA SER A 328 8.80 -10.58 10.25
C SER A 328 8.79 -11.69 11.31
N GLY A 329 9.95 -12.24 11.67
CA GLY A 329 10.09 -13.38 12.60
C GLY A 329 9.28 -13.26 13.89
N ALA A 330 9.57 -12.25 14.71
CA ALA A 330 8.87 -11.95 15.98
C ALA A 330 8.52 -10.46 16.08
N THR A 331 8.09 -9.85 14.97
CA THR A 331 7.70 -8.43 14.92
C THR A 331 6.24 -8.22 15.26
N THR A 332 5.86 -7.00 15.62
CA THR A 332 4.45 -6.65 15.87
C THR A 332 3.61 -6.71 14.59
N PHE A 333 2.33 -7.08 14.68
CA PHE A 333 1.41 -7.12 13.53
C PHE A 333 1.27 -5.74 12.87
N THR A 334 1.24 -4.68 13.68
CA THR A 334 1.21 -3.29 13.20
C THR A 334 2.44 -2.93 12.36
N LYS A 335 3.64 -3.42 12.71
CA LYS A 335 4.86 -3.19 11.91
C LYS A 335 4.79 -3.91 10.57
N ILE A 336 4.21 -5.11 10.52
CA ILE A 336 4.00 -5.86 9.28
C ILE A 336 3.02 -5.10 8.38
N ALA A 337 1.86 -4.70 8.91
CA ALA A 337 0.86 -3.92 8.17
C ALA A 337 1.43 -2.57 7.68
N ASN A 338 2.21 -1.86 8.50
CA ASN A 338 2.85 -0.60 8.10
C ASN A 338 3.85 -0.77 6.95
N LYS A 339 4.66 -1.84 6.97
CA LYS A 339 5.59 -2.13 5.88
C LYS A 339 4.85 -2.50 4.59
N TRP A 340 3.76 -3.26 4.71
CA TRP A 340 2.85 -3.53 3.60
C TRP A 340 2.27 -2.23 3.04
N ASN A 341 1.62 -1.41 3.86
CA ASN A 341 1.02 -0.14 3.43
C ASN A 341 2.03 0.76 2.73
N THR A 342 3.23 0.91 3.29
CA THR A 342 4.30 1.73 2.68
C THR A 342 4.67 1.20 1.29
N THR A 343 4.78 -0.11 1.14
CA THR A 343 5.16 -0.76 -0.12
C THR A 343 4.03 -0.67 -1.14
N LEU A 344 2.79 -0.92 -0.72
CA LEU A 344 1.60 -0.82 -1.57
C LEU A 344 1.37 0.62 -2.04
N ILE A 345 1.42 1.61 -1.14
CA ILE A 345 1.32 3.03 -1.50
C ILE A 345 2.41 3.38 -2.51
N SER A 346 3.67 2.96 -2.27
CA SER A 346 4.75 3.29 -3.19
C SER A 346 4.55 2.73 -4.60
N LEU A 347 3.99 1.52 -4.72
CA LEU A 347 3.65 0.92 -6.00
C LEU A 347 2.49 1.69 -6.68
N MET A 348 1.39 1.89 -5.94
CA MET A 348 0.15 2.46 -6.48
C MET A 348 0.31 3.95 -6.84
N THR A 349 1.01 4.73 -6.02
CA THR A 349 1.24 6.16 -6.27
C THR A 349 2.26 6.41 -7.38
N TYR A 350 3.13 5.43 -7.65
CA TYR A 350 4.08 5.47 -8.75
C TYR A 350 3.43 5.07 -10.07
N PHE A 351 2.81 3.88 -10.14
CA PHE A 351 2.28 3.34 -11.40
C PHE A 351 0.85 3.80 -11.73
N ARG A 352 0.04 4.19 -10.73
CA ARG A 352 -1.33 4.72 -10.86
C ARG A 352 -2.18 3.92 -11.86
N GLU A 353 -2.62 4.51 -12.97
CA GLU A 353 -3.45 3.85 -13.99
C GLU A 353 -2.83 2.60 -14.62
N ALA A 354 -1.50 2.49 -14.71
CA ALA A 354 -0.85 1.34 -15.35
C ALA A 354 -1.10 0.01 -14.62
N VAL A 355 -1.47 0.06 -13.33
CA VAL A 355 -1.76 -1.13 -12.52
C VAL A 355 -3.02 -1.85 -13.02
N ILE A 356 -4.04 -1.12 -13.45
CA ILE A 356 -5.33 -1.71 -13.88
C ILE A 356 -5.16 -2.52 -15.16
N HIS A 357 -4.37 -2.02 -16.11
CA HIS A 357 -4.12 -2.71 -17.38
C HIS A 357 -3.18 -3.91 -17.26
N THR A 358 -2.60 -4.12 -16.07
CA THR A 358 -1.64 -5.20 -15.82
C THR A 358 -2.28 -6.29 -14.96
N GLU A 359 -3.06 -7.17 -15.59
CA GLU A 359 -3.75 -8.28 -14.91
C GLU A 359 -2.81 -9.15 -14.05
N ALA A 360 -1.60 -9.44 -14.55
CA ALA A 360 -0.59 -10.19 -13.81
C ALA A 360 -0.18 -9.52 -12.49
N LEU A 361 -0.19 -8.18 -12.44
CA LEU A 361 0.09 -7.41 -11.23
C LEU A 361 -1.09 -7.45 -10.26
N LEU A 362 -2.34 -7.40 -10.75
CA LEU A 362 -3.54 -7.55 -9.93
C LEU A 362 -3.55 -8.92 -9.22
N ASP A 363 -3.22 -9.99 -9.96
CA ASP A 363 -3.05 -11.34 -9.40
C ASP A 363 -1.95 -11.39 -8.34
N LEU A 364 -0.83 -10.71 -8.60
CA LEU A 364 0.29 -10.63 -7.67
C LEU A 364 -0.09 -9.86 -6.40
N LEU A 365 -0.84 -8.76 -6.52
CA LEU A 365 -1.32 -7.95 -5.41
C LEU A 365 -2.22 -8.77 -4.48
N VAL A 366 -3.20 -9.46 -5.04
CA VAL A 366 -4.09 -10.38 -4.29
C VAL A 366 -3.29 -11.46 -3.56
N LYS A 367 -2.34 -12.10 -4.25
CA LYS A 367 -1.48 -13.14 -3.64
C LYS A 367 -0.63 -12.58 -2.51
N CYS A 368 -0.03 -11.41 -2.71
CA CYS A 368 0.83 -10.75 -1.72
C CYS A 368 0.04 -10.30 -0.49
N GLU A 369 -1.16 -9.72 -0.69
CA GLU A 369 -2.04 -9.29 0.40
C GLU A 369 -2.47 -10.49 1.27
N ASN A 370 -2.92 -11.57 0.62
CA ASN A 370 -3.25 -12.83 1.29
C ASN A 370 -2.06 -13.42 2.06
N LYS A 371 -0.83 -13.36 1.52
CA LYS A 371 0.37 -13.82 2.23
C LYS A 371 0.65 -12.98 3.49
N ILE A 372 0.47 -11.67 3.43
CA ILE A 372 0.64 -10.78 4.60
C ILE A 372 -0.41 -11.08 5.67
N GLN A 373 -1.69 -11.19 5.29
CA GLN A 373 -2.74 -11.58 6.22
C GLN A 373 -2.46 -12.96 6.82
N THR A 374 -2.07 -13.94 6.01
CA THR A 374 -1.71 -15.29 6.46
C THR A 374 -0.55 -15.26 7.46
N ARG A 375 0.42 -14.35 7.30
CA ARG A 375 1.52 -14.18 8.27
C ARG A 375 1.01 -13.70 9.63
N ILE A 376 0.05 -12.78 9.65
CA ILE A 376 -0.59 -12.31 10.89
C ILE A 376 -1.41 -13.43 11.53
N LYS A 377 -2.21 -14.15 10.73
CA LYS A 377 -2.97 -15.34 11.13
C LYS A 377 -2.08 -16.40 11.80
N ILE A 378 -0.95 -16.74 11.18
CA ILE A 378 0.06 -17.65 11.76
C ILE A 378 0.60 -17.14 13.10
N GLY A 379 0.78 -15.83 13.25
CA GLY A 379 1.20 -15.22 14.52
C GLY A 379 0.22 -15.43 15.68
N LEU A 380 -1.05 -15.72 15.38
CA LEU A 380 -2.11 -16.06 16.35
C LEU A 380 -2.40 -17.56 16.41
N ASN A 381 -1.59 -18.37 15.74
CA ASN A 381 -1.72 -19.84 15.68
C ASN A 381 -3.08 -20.33 15.13
N SER A 382 -3.68 -19.57 14.20
CA SER A 382 -4.89 -20.00 13.49
C SER A 382 -4.89 -19.45 12.07
N LYS A 383 -5.36 -20.25 11.10
CA LYS A 383 -5.58 -19.80 9.71
C LYS A 383 -7.06 -19.70 9.36
N MET A 384 -7.93 -19.96 10.32
CA MET A 384 -9.37 -20.12 10.07
C MET A 384 -9.99 -18.78 9.65
N PRO A 385 -10.66 -18.69 8.47
CA PRO A 385 -11.24 -17.44 8.00
C PRO A 385 -12.27 -16.81 8.95
N SER A 386 -13.13 -17.60 9.61
CA SER A 386 -14.18 -17.06 10.50
C SER A 386 -13.65 -16.25 11.68
N ARG A 387 -12.44 -16.54 12.17
CA ARG A 387 -11.80 -15.77 13.26
C ARG A 387 -11.18 -14.45 12.80
N PHE A 388 -11.01 -14.30 11.49
CA PHE A 388 -10.29 -13.20 10.89
C PHE A 388 -11.13 -12.55 9.78
N PRO A 389 -12.30 -11.99 10.14
CA PRO A 389 -13.06 -11.18 9.20
C PRO A 389 -12.25 -9.95 8.76
N PRO A 390 -12.58 -9.35 7.60
CA PRO A 390 -11.87 -8.19 7.05
C PRO A 390 -11.68 -7.04 8.06
N VAL A 391 -12.66 -6.82 8.94
CA VAL A 391 -12.65 -5.78 9.99
C VAL A 391 -11.39 -5.83 10.88
N VAL A 392 -10.85 -7.02 11.17
CA VAL A 392 -9.63 -7.16 12.01
C VAL A 392 -8.39 -6.58 11.32
N PHE A 393 -8.35 -6.63 9.98
CA PHE A 393 -7.21 -6.14 9.20
C PHE A 393 -7.35 -4.68 8.78
N TYR A 394 -8.54 -4.28 8.31
CA TYR A 394 -8.75 -3.00 7.63
C TYR A 394 -9.20 -1.86 8.54
N THR A 395 -9.73 -2.17 9.73
CA THR A 395 -10.11 -1.14 10.71
C THR A 395 -8.91 -0.22 11.01
N PRO A 396 -9.11 1.12 10.99
CA PRO A 396 -8.05 2.07 11.30
C PRO A 396 -7.42 1.84 12.67
N LYS A 397 -6.17 2.26 12.83
CA LYS A 397 -5.41 2.07 14.08
C LYS A 397 -6.00 2.84 15.26
N GLU A 398 -6.74 3.92 14.99
CA GLU A 398 -7.45 4.69 16.02
C GLU A 398 -8.58 3.88 16.67
N LEU A 399 -9.11 2.86 15.99
CA LEU A 399 -10.14 1.94 16.51
C LEU A 399 -9.54 0.56 16.89
N GLY A 400 -8.22 0.49 17.08
CA GLY A 400 -7.52 -0.73 17.52
C GLY A 400 -7.25 -1.78 16.43
N GLY A 401 -7.59 -1.50 15.16
CA GLY A 401 -7.25 -2.35 14.03
C GLY A 401 -5.81 -2.20 13.54
N LEU A 402 -5.46 -2.92 12.47
CA LEU A 402 -4.11 -2.82 11.86
C LEU A 402 -3.99 -1.64 10.88
N GLY A 403 -5.12 -1.10 10.40
CA GLY A 403 -5.18 -0.07 9.37
C GLY A 403 -4.46 -0.51 8.10
N MET A 404 -4.62 -1.78 7.71
CA MET A 404 -4.05 -2.32 6.48
C MET A 404 -4.78 -1.67 5.28
N LEU A 405 -4.05 -1.37 4.19
CA LEU A 405 -4.65 -0.87 2.95
C LEU A 405 -4.95 -2.03 2.01
N SER A 406 -6.13 -2.02 1.41
CA SER A 406 -6.64 -3.05 0.50
C SER A 406 -6.44 -2.67 -0.98
N MET A 407 -5.96 -3.63 -1.76
CA MET A 407 -5.98 -3.60 -3.23
C MET A 407 -6.42 -4.98 -3.80
N GLY A 408 -6.63 -5.98 -2.96
CA GLY A 408 -6.98 -7.35 -3.34
C GLY A 408 -8.47 -7.68 -3.39
N HIS A 409 -9.34 -6.84 -2.81
CA HIS A 409 -10.80 -6.97 -2.89
C HIS A 409 -11.33 -6.40 -4.21
N ILE A 410 -10.82 -6.95 -5.32
CA ILE A 410 -11.16 -6.54 -6.67
C ILE A 410 -11.70 -7.72 -7.48
N LEU A 411 -12.58 -7.41 -8.41
CA LEU A 411 -12.95 -8.30 -9.49
C LEU A 411 -11.86 -8.20 -10.56
N ILE A 412 -11.11 -9.28 -10.73
CA ILE A 412 -10.03 -9.36 -11.72
C ILE A 412 -10.69 -9.64 -13.08
N PRO A 413 -10.51 -8.77 -14.08
CA PRO A 413 -10.96 -9.04 -15.44
C PRO A 413 -10.37 -10.36 -15.94
N GLN A 414 -11.20 -11.24 -16.49
CA GLN A 414 -10.77 -12.48 -17.12
C GLN A 414 -11.45 -12.60 -18.48
N SER A 415 -10.65 -12.56 -19.53
CA SER A 415 -11.07 -12.94 -20.88
C SER A 415 -10.67 -14.38 -21.18
N ASP A 416 -11.19 -14.95 -22.27
CA ASP A 416 -10.78 -16.29 -22.72
C ASP A 416 -9.25 -16.34 -22.93
N LEU A 417 -8.56 -17.18 -22.15
CA LEU A 417 -7.11 -17.35 -22.16
C LEU A 417 -6.57 -17.83 -23.53
N ARG A 418 -7.44 -18.40 -24.39
CA ARG A 418 -7.08 -18.83 -25.74
C ARG A 418 -6.90 -17.64 -26.69
N TYR A 419 -7.83 -16.68 -26.64
CA TYR A 419 -7.85 -15.52 -27.55
C TYR A 419 -7.12 -14.29 -27.01
N SER A 420 -7.08 -14.10 -25.68
CA SER A 420 -6.36 -12.99 -25.02
C SER A 420 -4.84 -12.96 -25.30
N LYS A 421 -4.26 -14.10 -25.69
CA LYS A 421 -2.86 -14.17 -26.15
C LYS A 421 -2.67 -13.61 -27.57
N GLN A 422 -3.70 -13.67 -28.40
CA GLN A 422 -3.67 -13.24 -29.81
C GLN A 422 -4.11 -11.77 -29.92
N THR A 423 -5.32 -11.46 -29.46
CA THR A 423 -5.99 -10.15 -29.55
C THR A 423 -6.34 -9.59 -28.17
N GLU A 424 -6.53 -8.27 -28.07
CA GLU A 424 -7.21 -7.66 -26.91
C GLU A 424 -8.72 -7.90 -27.04
N THR A 425 -9.19 -9.10 -26.74
CA THR A 425 -10.62 -9.31 -26.52
C THR A 425 -11.07 -8.50 -25.30
N GLY A 426 -12.25 -7.88 -25.37
CA GLY A 426 -12.84 -7.19 -24.23
C GLY A 426 -13.00 -8.11 -23.01
N ILE A 427 -13.30 -7.51 -21.85
CA ILE A 427 -13.52 -8.27 -20.62
C ILE A 427 -14.83 -9.05 -20.76
N THR A 428 -14.78 -10.39 -20.74
CA THR A 428 -15.96 -11.25 -20.86
C THR A 428 -16.45 -11.78 -19.52
N HIS A 429 -15.54 -12.04 -18.58
CA HIS A 429 -15.84 -12.53 -17.24
C HIS A 429 -15.04 -11.78 -16.17
N PHE A 430 -15.46 -11.93 -14.92
CA PHE A 430 -14.74 -11.42 -13.76
C PHE A 430 -14.46 -12.56 -12.79
N ARG A 431 -13.23 -12.62 -12.26
CA ARG A 431 -12.84 -13.53 -11.19
C ARG A 431 -12.69 -12.74 -9.89
N SER A 432 -13.33 -13.20 -8.81
CA SER A 432 -13.14 -12.59 -7.50
C SER A 432 -11.69 -12.76 -7.01
N GLY A 433 -11.06 -11.66 -6.59
CA GLY A 433 -9.70 -11.68 -6.04
C GLY A 433 -9.63 -12.25 -4.62
N MET A 434 -10.38 -11.67 -3.68
CA MET A 434 -10.47 -12.11 -2.28
C MET A 434 -11.92 -12.32 -1.85
N THR A 435 -12.13 -13.30 -0.97
CA THR A 435 -13.45 -13.64 -0.40
C THR A 435 -13.83 -12.66 0.71
N HIS A 436 -15.06 -12.17 0.70
CA HIS A 436 -15.68 -11.37 1.76
C HIS A 436 -17.12 -11.86 2.00
N GLU A 437 -17.76 -11.39 3.07
CA GLU A 437 -19.17 -11.67 3.36
C GLU A 437 -20.06 -11.01 2.30
N GLU A 438 -21.23 -11.60 2.02
CA GLU A 438 -22.17 -11.10 1.01
C GLU A 438 -22.55 -9.63 1.31
N ASP A 439 -22.57 -8.78 0.27
CA ASP A 439 -22.83 -7.33 0.30
C ASP A 439 -21.76 -6.40 0.96
N GLN A 440 -20.67 -6.93 1.53
CA GLN A 440 -19.62 -6.09 2.12
C GLN A 440 -18.53 -5.65 1.12
N LEU A 441 -18.68 -4.47 0.49
CA LEU A 441 -17.69 -3.93 -0.44
C LEU A 441 -16.54 -3.20 0.29
N ILE A 442 -15.34 -3.79 0.28
CA ILE A 442 -14.13 -3.15 0.82
C ILE A 442 -13.60 -2.09 -0.17
N PRO A 443 -13.41 -0.82 0.24
CA PRO A 443 -12.88 0.23 -0.62
C PRO A 443 -11.48 -0.11 -1.16
N ASN A 444 -11.32 0.09 -2.47
CA ASN A 444 -10.07 -0.15 -3.18
C ASN A 444 -9.20 1.11 -3.21
N LEU A 445 -7.91 0.98 -2.87
CA LEU A 445 -6.94 2.07 -2.85
C LEU A 445 -6.84 2.84 -4.19
N TYR A 446 -6.99 2.17 -5.33
CA TYR A 446 -6.90 2.83 -6.65
C TYR A 446 -7.88 4.00 -6.81
N ARG A 447 -9.12 3.86 -6.31
CA ARG A 447 -10.17 4.90 -6.45
C ARG A 447 -9.84 6.21 -5.73
N TYR A 448 -8.91 6.17 -4.78
CA TYR A 448 -8.48 7.32 -3.97
C TYR A 448 -7.15 7.92 -4.43
N ILE A 449 -6.60 7.40 -5.53
CA ILE A 449 -5.39 7.92 -6.15
C ILE A 449 -5.79 8.46 -7.52
N GLN A 450 -5.65 9.78 -7.69
CA GLN A 450 -5.89 10.45 -8.96
C GLN A 450 -4.93 9.90 -10.03
N THR A 451 -5.36 9.77 -11.28
CA THR A 451 -4.49 9.30 -12.37
C THR A 451 -3.39 10.30 -12.70
N TRP A 452 -2.28 9.86 -13.30
CA TRP A 452 -1.22 10.76 -13.75
C TRP A 452 -1.72 11.73 -14.82
N GLU A 453 -2.48 11.26 -15.80
CA GLU A 453 -3.05 12.12 -16.86
C GLU A 453 -3.85 13.29 -16.28
N SER A 454 -4.75 13.01 -15.33
CA SER A 454 -5.57 14.05 -14.71
C SER A 454 -4.74 15.02 -13.86
N GLU A 455 -3.71 14.54 -13.17
CA GLU A 455 -2.78 15.42 -12.41
C GLU A 455 -1.96 16.33 -13.30
N PHE A 456 -1.55 15.88 -14.49
CA PHE A 456 -0.80 16.72 -15.41
C PHE A 456 -1.66 17.82 -16.02
N ILE A 457 -2.88 17.47 -16.47
CA ILE A 457 -3.86 18.44 -16.98
C ILE A 457 -4.19 19.46 -15.88
N GLU A 458 -4.45 18.97 -14.67
CA GLU A 458 -4.75 19.82 -13.52
C GLU A 458 -3.55 20.71 -13.15
N SER A 459 -2.34 20.18 -13.19
CA SER A 459 -1.13 20.95 -12.90
C SER A 459 -0.94 22.11 -13.87
N GLN A 460 -1.15 21.91 -15.18
CA GLN A 460 -1.05 23.00 -16.15
C GLN A 460 -2.06 24.10 -15.85
N ARG A 461 -3.32 23.73 -15.58
CA ARG A 461 -4.39 24.67 -15.22
C ARG A 461 -4.04 25.47 -13.96
N VAL A 462 -3.68 24.76 -12.89
CA VAL A 462 -3.44 25.32 -11.57
C VAL A 462 -2.22 26.25 -11.55
N TRP A 463 -1.13 25.88 -12.24
CA TRP A 463 0.06 26.75 -12.32
C TRP A 463 -0.15 27.96 -13.25
N ALA A 464 -0.95 27.84 -14.31
CA ALA A 464 -1.33 28.99 -15.14
C ALA A 464 -2.22 29.97 -14.35
N GLU A 465 -3.21 29.46 -13.62
CA GLU A 465 -4.06 30.27 -12.74
C GLU A 465 -3.24 30.96 -11.64
N TYR A 466 -2.31 30.24 -11.01
CA TYR A 466 -1.39 30.81 -10.03
C TYR A 466 -0.54 31.95 -10.61
N ALA A 467 -0.04 31.80 -11.84
CA ALA A 467 0.76 32.83 -12.50
C ALA A 467 -0.06 34.10 -12.76
N LEU A 468 -1.33 33.96 -13.18
CA LEU A 468 -2.26 35.07 -13.36
C LEU A 468 -2.56 35.76 -12.02
N LYS A 469 -3.00 35.01 -10.99
CA LYS A 469 -3.27 35.55 -9.65
C LYS A 469 -2.06 36.25 -9.05
N ARG A 470 -0.85 35.72 -9.29
CA ARG A 470 0.40 36.35 -8.84
C ARG A 470 0.66 37.67 -9.57
N SER A 471 0.42 37.72 -10.87
CA SER A 471 0.56 38.95 -11.66
C SER A 471 -0.43 40.02 -11.25
N GLU A 472 -1.69 39.64 -11.03
CA GLU A 472 -2.76 40.53 -10.55
C GLU A 472 -2.46 41.07 -9.14
N ALA A 473 -2.04 40.20 -8.22
CA ALA A 473 -1.64 40.61 -6.87
C ALA A 473 -0.44 41.57 -6.91
N ALA A 474 0.54 41.31 -7.77
CA ALA A 474 1.68 42.22 -7.98
C ALA A 474 1.24 43.58 -8.54
N ALA A 475 0.32 43.60 -9.52
CA ALA A 475 -0.24 44.84 -10.06
C ALA A 475 -1.03 45.64 -9.01
N GLN A 476 -1.69 44.95 -8.07
CA GLN A 476 -2.39 45.54 -6.94
C GLN A 476 -1.47 45.85 -5.73
N ASN A 477 -0.15 45.60 -5.83
CA ASN A 477 0.81 45.68 -4.73
C ASN A 477 0.38 44.88 -3.46
N ARG A 478 -0.40 43.82 -3.66
CA ARG A 478 -0.87 42.91 -2.61
C ARG A 478 0.02 41.66 -2.60
N ARG A 479 0.25 41.12 -1.40
CA ARG A 479 0.86 39.80 -1.25
C ARG A 479 -0.22 38.71 -1.30
N LEU A 480 0.01 37.68 -2.10
CA LEU A 480 -0.86 36.52 -2.16
C LEU A 480 -0.88 35.76 -0.83
N THR A 481 -2.08 35.45 -0.35
CA THR A 481 -2.33 34.78 0.94
C THR A 481 -2.78 33.33 0.73
N LEU A 482 -2.96 32.59 1.83
CA LEU A 482 -3.47 31.21 1.79
C LEU A 482 -4.89 31.16 1.22
N GLU A 483 -5.74 32.10 1.63
CA GLU A 483 -7.16 32.16 1.28
C GLU A 483 -7.38 32.25 -0.25
N ASP A 484 -6.48 32.93 -0.96
CA ASP A 484 -6.54 33.07 -2.43
C ASP A 484 -6.30 31.75 -3.19
N LEU A 485 -5.75 30.74 -2.50
CA LEU A 485 -5.26 29.49 -3.07
C LEU A 485 -5.86 28.23 -2.45
N GLU A 486 -6.80 28.36 -1.51
CA GLU A 486 -7.39 27.23 -0.77
C GLU A 486 -7.95 26.16 -1.72
N ASP A 487 -8.66 26.57 -2.78
CA ASP A 487 -9.24 25.68 -3.80
C ASP A 487 -8.20 24.81 -4.53
N SER A 488 -6.95 25.28 -4.58
CA SER A 488 -5.83 24.68 -5.32
C SER A 488 -4.68 24.19 -4.43
N TRP A 489 -4.86 24.23 -3.11
CA TRP A 489 -3.79 24.06 -2.13
C TRP A 489 -2.97 22.77 -2.31
N ASP A 490 -3.67 21.65 -2.45
CA ASP A 490 -3.09 20.31 -2.63
C ASP A 490 -3.00 19.89 -4.10
N ARG A 491 -3.08 20.82 -5.06
CA ARG A 491 -3.07 20.54 -6.50
C ARG A 491 -1.75 20.95 -7.16
N GLY A 492 -1.48 20.35 -8.33
CA GLY A 492 -0.33 20.64 -9.17
C GLY A 492 0.92 19.79 -8.89
N ILE A 493 1.79 19.71 -9.89
CA ILE A 493 3.11 19.10 -9.81
C ILE A 493 4.16 20.11 -10.29
N PRO A 494 4.97 20.69 -9.39
CA PRO A 494 4.96 20.51 -7.93
C PRO A 494 3.67 21.02 -7.26
N ARG A 495 3.37 20.56 -6.03
CA ARG A 495 2.18 21.00 -5.27
C ARG A 495 2.29 22.47 -4.88
N ILE A 496 1.22 23.25 -5.04
CA ILE A 496 1.22 24.69 -4.72
C ILE A 496 1.59 24.98 -3.26
N ASN A 497 1.10 24.16 -2.32
CA ASN A 497 1.39 24.33 -0.89
C ASN A 497 2.90 24.33 -0.55
N THR A 498 3.77 23.80 -1.41
CA THR A 498 5.23 23.81 -1.21
C THR A 498 5.82 25.23 -1.21
N LEU A 499 5.15 26.20 -1.84
CA LEU A 499 5.56 27.61 -1.85
C LEU A 499 5.52 28.26 -0.45
N PHE A 500 4.73 27.69 0.46
CA PHE A 500 4.49 28.18 1.81
C PHE A 500 5.26 27.41 2.89
N GLN A 501 6.22 26.57 2.49
CA GLN A 501 7.08 25.88 3.45
C GLN A 501 8.00 26.85 4.21
N LYS A 502 8.19 26.57 5.50
CA LYS A 502 9.08 27.33 6.39
C LYS A 502 10.52 27.39 5.86
N ASP A 503 11.01 26.29 5.31
CA ASP A 503 12.42 26.12 4.92
C ASP A 503 12.70 26.42 3.44
N ARG A 504 11.75 27.00 2.69
CA ARG A 504 11.84 27.19 1.23
C ARG A 504 13.12 27.89 0.75
N HIS A 505 13.62 28.83 1.55
CA HIS A 505 14.83 29.59 1.25
C HIS A 505 16.08 28.70 1.24
N THR A 506 16.13 27.69 2.11
CA THR A 506 17.24 26.71 2.12
C THR A 506 17.09 25.70 1.00
N LEU A 507 15.86 25.27 0.69
CA LEU A 507 15.57 24.28 -0.36
C LEU A 507 15.90 24.79 -1.77
N ALA A 508 15.92 26.11 -1.98
CA ALA A 508 16.34 26.71 -3.24
C ALA A 508 17.76 26.28 -3.66
N TYR A 509 18.65 26.02 -2.69
CA TYR A 509 20.03 25.57 -2.92
C TYR A 509 20.17 24.04 -3.05
N ASP A 510 19.14 23.27 -2.71
CA ASP A 510 19.18 21.80 -2.79
C ASP A 510 18.92 21.32 -4.23
N LYS A 511 19.97 21.39 -5.07
CA LYS A 511 19.94 20.91 -6.47
C LYS A 511 20.39 19.45 -6.55
N GLY A 512 19.94 18.75 -7.61
CA GLY A 512 20.32 17.35 -7.86
C GLY A 512 19.77 16.36 -6.83
N TRP A 513 18.74 16.73 -6.07
CA TRP A 513 18.20 15.91 -4.99
C TRP A 513 17.58 14.59 -5.49
N ARG A 514 17.03 14.54 -6.72
CA ARG A 514 16.43 13.32 -7.30
C ARG A 514 17.46 12.20 -7.51
N VAL A 515 18.56 12.51 -8.20
CA VAL A 515 19.64 11.51 -8.41
C VAL A 515 20.32 11.14 -7.08
N ARG A 516 20.43 12.09 -6.15
CA ARG A 516 20.92 11.82 -4.79
C ARG A 516 20.01 10.82 -4.07
N GLN A 517 18.69 10.99 -4.18
CA GLN A 517 17.69 10.13 -3.56
C GLN A 517 17.75 8.70 -4.12
N ASP A 518 17.93 8.55 -5.43
CA ASP A 518 18.11 7.24 -6.06
C ASP A 518 19.42 6.56 -5.58
N PHE A 519 20.54 7.28 -5.59
CA PHE A 519 21.85 6.75 -5.18
C PHE A 519 21.95 6.41 -3.69
N LYS A 520 20.97 6.80 -2.85
CA LYS A 520 20.91 6.34 -1.45
C LYS A 520 20.82 4.82 -1.33
N GLN A 521 20.37 4.11 -2.37
CA GLN A 521 20.37 2.65 -2.38
C GLN A 521 21.77 2.03 -2.17
N TYR A 522 22.83 2.74 -2.56
CA TYR A 522 24.22 2.31 -2.39
C TYR A 522 24.84 2.74 -1.05
N GLN A 523 24.13 3.58 -0.29
CA GLN A 523 24.62 4.18 0.95
C GLN A 523 23.88 3.62 2.17
N GLN A 524 22.59 3.33 2.02
CA GLN A 524 21.71 2.89 3.08
C GLN A 524 21.17 1.49 2.79
N MET A 525 21.35 0.57 3.74
CA MET A 525 20.80 -0.78 3.64
C MET A 525 19.26 -0.83 3.74
N LYS A 526 18.64 0.23 4.28
CA LYS A 526 17.19 0.35 4.36
C LYS A 526 16.64 0.70 2.99
N ALA A 527 15.89 -0.22 2.39
CA ALA A 527 15.18 0.05 1.14
C ALA A 527 14.28 1.29 1.26
N HIS A 528 14.37 2.17 0.26
CA HIS A 528 13.63 3.43 0.18
C HIS A 528 12.54 3.34 -0.90
N PRO A 529 11.28 3.01 -0.55
CA PRO A 529 10.22 2.79 -1.54
C PRO A 529 9.83 4.04 -2.33
N PHE A 530 10.00 5.25 -1.77
CA PHE A 530 9.70 6.53 -2.43
C PHE A 530 10.96 7.16 -3.05
N TRP A 531 11.79 6.38 -3.74
CA TRP A 531 13.06 6.85 -4.31
C TRP A 531 12.89 7.98 -5.35
N TRP A 532 11.71 8.08 -5.97
CA TRP A 532 11.40 8.99 -7.07
C TRP A 532 10.88 10.38 -6.63
N THR A 533 10.46 10.56 -5.37
CA THR A 533 9.84 11.80 -4.88
C THR A 533 10.42 12.24 -3.53
N HIS A 534 10.27 13.54 -3.23
CA HIS A 534 10.61 14.12 -1.95
C HIS A 534 9.57 15.16 -1.53
N GLN A 535 8.93 14.94 -0.38
CA GLN A 535 7.80 15.77 0.08
C GLN A 535 8.14 17.25 0.24
N ARG A 536 9.40 17.61 0.54
CA ARG A 536 9.79 19.03 0.63
C ARG A 536 9.83 19.72 -0.74
N HIS A 537 10.11 18.99 -1.81
CA HIS A 537 10.25 19.56 -3.16
C HIS A 537 8.98 19.38 -3.98
N ASP A 538 8.42 18.16 -4.00
CA ASP A 538 7.24 17.83 -4.80
C ASP A 538 5.92 18.09 -4.04
N GLY A 539 5.96 18.16 -2.70
CA GLY A 539 4.78 18.09 -1.86
C GLY A 539 4.31 16.66 -1.63
N LYS A 540 3.20 16.49 -0.90
CA LYS A 540 2.57 15.18 -0.73
C LYS A 540 1.69 14.91 -1.95
N LEU A 541 2.03 13.88 -2.72
CA LEU A 541 1.38 13.60 -4.01
C LEU A 541 0.10 12.75 -3.90
N TRP A 542 -0.30 12.35 -2.71
CA TRP A 542 -1.51 11.56 -2.47
C TRP A 542 -2.16 11.92 -1.13
N ASN A 543 -3.48 11.79 -1.06
CA ASN A 543 -4.25 11.96 0.17
C ASN A 543 -5.20 10.78 0.37
N LEU A 544 -5.10 10.09 1.50
CA LEU A 544 -5.87 8.88 1.82
C LEU A 544 -6.80 9.08 3.02
N ASN A 545 -7.10 10.34 3.37
CA ASN A 545 -8.01 10.64 4.47
C ASN A 545 -9.42 10.12 4.17
N ASN A 546 -9.91 10.31 2.93
CA ASN A 546 -11.22 9.82 2.50
C ASN A 546 -11.28 8.29 2.51
N TYR A 547 -10.20 7.62 2.09
CA TYR A 547 -10.10 6.15 2.16
C TYR A 547 -10.35 5.63 3.58
N ARG A 548 -9.80 6.31 4.59
CA ARG A 548 -9.98 5.93 5.99
C ARG A 548 -11.44 6.09 6.42
N THR A 549 -12.09 7.19 6.06
CA THR A 549 -13.50 7.45 6.40
C THR A 549 -14.43 6.43 5.73
N ASP A 550 -14.24 6.18 4.44
CA ASP A 550 -15.08 5.24 3.68
C ASP A 550 -14.84 3.79 4.11
N MET A 551 -13.61 3.44 4.54
CA MET A 551 -13.33 2.13 5.13
C MET A 551 -14.12 1.91 6.42
N ILE A 552 -14.27 2.93 7.26
CA ILE A 552 -15.08 2.82 8.48
C ILE A 552 -16.55 2.54 8.11
N GLN A 553 -17.08 3.25 7.12
CA GLN A 553 -18.46 3.06 6.66
C GLN A 553 -18.68 1.67 6.06
N ALA A 554 -17.76 1.21 5.20
CA ALA A 554 -17.80 -0.12 4.58
C ALA A 554 -17.74 -1.28 5.59
N LEU A 555 -17.18 -1.04 6.78
CA LEU A 555 -17.10 -2.02 7.87
C LEU A 555 -18.30 -1.96 8.83
N GLY A 556 -19.36 -1.18 8.50
CA GLY A 556 -20.56 -1.06 9.33
C GLY A 556 -20.54 0.11 10.32
N GLY A 557 -19.72 1.13 10.06
CA GLY A 557 -19.58 2.30 10.93
C GLY A 557 -18.74 2.02 12.18
N VAL A 558 -18.56 3.01 13.05
CA VAL A 558 -17.75 2.87 14.25
C VAL A 558 -18.39 1.87 15.23
N GLU A 559 -19.70 1.94 15.44
CA GLU A 559 -20.40 1.06 16.37
C GLU A 559 -20.36 -0.41 15.91
N GLY A 560 -20.62 -0.68 14.63
CA GLY A 560 -20.52 -2.03 14.06
C GLY A 560 -19.12 -2.62 14.20
N ILE A 561 -18.07 -1.81 14.01
CA ILE A 561 -16.69 -2.23 14.25
C ILE A 561 -16.47 -2.59 15.73
N LEU A 562 -16.99 -1.78 16.67
CA LEU A 562 -16.75 -1.97 18.10
C LEU A 562 -17.48 -3.19 18.67
N GLU A 563 -18.57 -3.68 18.06
CA GLU A 563 -19.22 -4.95 18.45
C GLU A 563 -18.27 -6.15 18.35
N HIS A 564 -17.31 -6.11 17.42
CA HIS A 564 -16.28 -7.14 17.27
C HIS A 564 -15.17 -7.10 18.33
N THR A 565 -15.20 -6.11 19.22
CA THR A 565 -14.11 -5.77 20.15
C THR A 565 -14.55 -5.86 21.62
N LEU A 566 -13.58 -5.80 22.53
CA LEU A 566 -13.84 -5.75 23.98
C LEU A 566 -14.26 -4.34 24.48
N PHE A 567 -14.72 -3.45 23.61
CA PHE A 567 -15.09 -2.08 23.98
C PHE A 567 -16.16 -2.03 25.08
N LYS A 568 -17.26 -2.77 24.92
CA LYS A 568 -18.33 -2.83 25.93
C LYS A 568 -17.82 -3.31 27.30
N GLY A 569 -16.87 -4.24 27.31
CA GLY A 569 -16.21 -4.73 28.53
C GLY A 569 -15.37 -3.67 29.27
N THR A 570 -14.91 -2.62 28.58
CA THR A 570 -14.23 -1.48 29.24
C THR A 570 -15.16 -0.53 29.97
N TYR A 571 -16.48 -0.63 29.73
CA TYR A 571 -17.52 0.19 30.36
C TYR A 571 -17.37 1.71 30.14
N PHE A 572 -16.68 2.14 29.07
CA PHE A 572 -16.73 3.54 28.65
C PHE A 572 -18.11 3.88 28.08
N PRO A 573 -18.70 5.04 28.42
CA PRO A 573 -20.03 5.43 27.96
C PRO A 573 -20.05 5.76 26.46
N THR A 574 -18.96 6.31 25.92
CA THR A 574 -18.80 6.65 24.50
C THR A 574 -17.40 6.29 24.02
N TRP A 575 -17.26 6.08 22.71
CA TRP A 575 -15.96 5.81 22.07
C TRP A 575 -15.21 7.10 21.71
N GLU A 576 -15.90 8.25 21.75
CA GLU A 576 -15.33 9.55 21.47
C GLU A 576 -14.29 9.96 22.53
N GLY A 577 -13.17 10.52 22.10
CA GLY A 577 -12.10 10.93 23.02
C GLY A 577 -11.25 9.77 23.56
N LEU A 578 -11.42 8.54 23.06
CA LEU A 578 -10.50 7.46 23.36
C LEU A 578 -9.18 7.61 22.59
N PHE A 579 -8.08 7.44 23.31
CA PHE A 579 -6.74 7.50 22.74
C PHE A 579 -5.98 6.22 23.00
N TRP A 580 -5.45 5.62 21.93
CA TRP A 580 -4.48 4.54 22.06
C TRP A 580 -3.12 5.09 22.44
N GLU A 581 -2.63 4.71 23.61
CA GLU A 581 -1.25 5.00 24.00
C GLU A 581 -0.29 4.34 22.99
N LYS A 582 0.45 5.16 22.23
CA LYS A 582 1.30 4.71 21.11
C LYS A 582 2.62 4.08 21.56
N ALA A 583 3.10 4.45 22.74
CA ALA A 583 4.23 3.84 23.42
C ALA A 583 4.00 4.02 24.92
N SER A 584 3.93 2.91 25.66
CA SER A 584 3.90 3.02 27.12
C SER A 584 5.27 3.51 27.59
N GLY A 585 5.32 4.30 28.68
CA GLY A 585 6.58 4.70 29.30
C GLY A 585 7.50 3.51 29.63
N PHE A 586 6.92 2.32 29.83
CA PHE A 586 7.66 1.06 29.97
C PHE A 586 8.44 0.67 28.71
N GLU A 587 7.80 0.67 27.52
CA GLU A 587 8.47 0.32 26.26
C GLU A 587 9.62 1.28 25.93
N GLU A 588 9.44 2.58 26.18
CA GLU A 588 10.49 3.58 25.96
C GLU A 588 11.65 3.41 26.95
N SER A 589 11.36 3.18 28.23
CA SER A 589 12.39 2.94 29.26
C SER A 589 13.24 1.70 28.97
N MET A 590 12.65 0.68 28.32
CA MET A 590 13.33 -0.57 27.98
C MET A 590 14.02 -0.52 26.61
N LYS A 591 13.64 0.41 25.73
CA LYS A 591 14.18 0.53 24.37
C LYS A 591 15.68 0.80 24.34
N TYR A 592 16.17 1.65 25.24
CA TYR A 592 17.57 2.04 25.32
C TYR A 592 18.38 1.20 26.32
N LYS A 593 17.73 0.32 27.08
CA LYS A 593 18.43 -0.62 27.97
C LYS A 593 19.13 -1.71 27.16
N LYS A 594 20.26 -2.19 27.69
CA LYS A 594 21.04 -3.29 27.11
C LYS A 594 20.30 -4.61 27.35
N LEU A 595 19.53 -5.03 26.34
CA LEU A 595 18.74 -6.26 26.36
C LEU A 595 19.31 -7.30 25.41
N THR A 596 19.16 -8.57 25.76
CA THR A 596 19.44 -9.69 24.84
C THR A 596 18.42 -9.73 23.70
N ASN A 597 18.76 -10.38 22.59
CA ASN A 597 17.84 -10.54 21.46
C ASN A 597 16.57 -11.33 21.86
N ALA A 598 16.69 -12.28 22.79
CA ALA A 598 15.54 -13.02 23.34
C ALA A 598 14.59 -12.10 24.12
N GLN A 599 15.12 -11.21 24.96
CA GLN A 599 14.33 -10.22 25.68
C GLN A 599 13.61 -9.24 24.74
N ARG A 600 14.30 -8.78 23.68
CA ARG A 600 13.69 -7.91 22.64
C ARG A 600 12.57 -8.63 21.89
N SER A 601 12.72 -9.93 21.62
CA SER A 601 11.68 -10.76 21.03
C SER A 601 10.43 -10.82 21.93
N GLY A 602 10.64 -11.03 23.24
CA GLY A 602 9.56 -10.99 24.24
C GLY A 602 8.82 -9.64 24.28
N LEU A 603 9.56 -8.52 24.26
CA LEU A 603 8.96 -7.17 24.26
C LEU A 603 8.11 -6.91 23.01
N ASN A 604 8.52 -7.39 21.83
CA ASN A 604 7.73 -7.27 20.62
C ASN A 604 6.41 -8.07 20.65
N GLN A 605 6.22 -8.97 21.61
CA GLN A 605 4.94 -9.68 21.79
C GLN A 605 3.88 -8.82 22.51
N ILE A 606 4.28 -7.80 23.29
CA ILE A 606 3.34 -7.02 24.12
C ILE A 606 2.28 -6.32 23.25
N PRO A 607 2.64 -5.61 22.15
CA PRO A 607 1.63 -4.99 21.29
C PRO A 607 0.70 -6.02 20.62
N ASN A 608 1.22 -7.22 20.32
CA ASN A 608 0.41 -8.29 19.75
C ASN A 608 -0.59 -8.85 20.78
N ARG A 609 -0.23 -8.91 22.07
CA ARG A 609 -1.16 -9.29 23.15
C ARG A 609 -2.29 -8.28 23.28
N ARG A 610 -1.97 -6.98 23.24
CA ARG A 610 -2.98 -5.90 23.24
C ARG A 610 -3.94 -6.04 22.06
N PHE A 611 -3.41 -6.24 20.86
CA PHE A 611 -4.21 -6.47 19.67
C PHE A 611 -5.11 -7.72 19.81
N THR A 612 -4.55 -8.83 20.30
CA THR A 612 -5.32 -10.07 20.48
C THR A 612 -6.44 -9.91 21.50
N LEU A 613 -6.19 -9.19 22.59
CA LEU A 613 -7.17 -8.94 23.65
C LEU A 613 -8.29 -8.01 23.15
N TRP A 614 -7.95 -6.93 22.43
CA TRP A 614 -8.94 -6.00 21.90
C TRP A 614 -9.93 -6.69 20.97
N TRP A 615 -9.43 -7.54 20.07
CA TRP A 615 -10.25 -8.31 19.12
C TRP A 615 -10.68 -9.69 19.66
N SER A 616 -10.59 -9.92 20.98
CA SER A 616 -10.81 -11.25 21.55
C SER A 616 -12.21 -11.81 21.31
N PRO A 617 -13.31 -11.03 21.34
CA PRO A 617 -14.65 -11.59 21.11
C PRO A 617 -14.81 -12.21 19.71
N THR A 618 -14.12 -11.67 18.71
CA THR A 618 -14.14 -12.20 17.33
C THR A 618 -13.11 -13.31 17.13
N ILE A 619 -11.90 -13.18 17.70
CA ILE A 619 -10.81 -14.15 17.53
C ILE A 619 -11.11 -15.48 18.28
N ASN A 620 -11.75 -15.38 19.44
CA ASN A 620 -12.13 -16.52 20.30
C ASN A 620 -13.63 -16.86 20.17
N ARG A 621 -14.20 -16.68 18.99
CA ARG A 621 -15.60 -16.99 18.71
C ARG A 621 -15.93 -18.48 18.84
N ALA A 622 -17.19 -18.81 19.14
CA ALA A 622 -17.73 -20.15 19.30
C ALA A 622 -18.03 -20.82 17.96
N ASN A 623 -18.39 -20.05 16.92
CA ASN A 623 -18.61 -20.59 15.57
C ASN A 623 -17.28 -20.92 14.87
N VAL A 624 -16.68 -22.03 15.30
CA VAL A 624 -15.42 -22.58 14.80
C VAL A 624 -15.69 -23.91 14.11
N TYR A 625 -15.20 -24.09 12.89
CA TYR A 625 -15.42 -25.31 12.09
C TYR A 625 -14.80 -26.56 12.73
N VAL A 626 -13.63 -26.41 13.35
CA VAL A 626 -12.97 -27.44 14.19
C VAL A 626 -12.23 -26.75 15.32
N GLY A 627 -12.53 -27.11 16.57
CA GLY A 627 -11.80 -26.64 17.75
C GLY A 627 -12.33 -27.25 19.03
N PHE A 628 -11.46 -27.92 19.79
CA PHE A 628 -11.81 -28.40 21.13
C PHE A 628 -11.98 -27.19 22.07
N GLN A 629 -13.12 -27.14 22.74
CA GLN A 629 -13.45 -26.12 23.73
C GLN A 629 -12.74 -26.46 25.04
N VAL A 630 -11.90 -25.54 25.53
CA VAL A 630 -11.18 -25.70 26.79
C VAL A 630 -11.57 -24.57 27.72
N GLN A 631 -12.02 -24.90 28.92
CA GLN A 631 -12.23 -23.91 29.97
C GLN A 631 -10.90 -23.45 30.56
N LEU A 632 -10.74 -22.15 30.80
CA LEU A 632 -9.58 -21.59 31.48
C LEU A 632 -9.66 -21.83 33.00
N ASP A 633 -8.52 -22.16 33.59
CA ASP A 633 -8.41 -22.49 35.01
C ASP A 633 -9.01 -21.38 35.90
N LEU A 634 -9.88 -21.77 36.83
CA LEU A 634 -10.54 -20.89 37.82
C LEU A 634 -11.43 -19.77 37.23
N THR A 635 -11.84 -19.90 35.97
CA THR A 635 -12.72 -18.93 35.30
C THR A 635 -13.80 -19.63 34.48
N GLY A 636 -14.90 -18.96 34.18
CA GLY A 636 -15.92 -19.45 33.27
C GLY A 636 -15.63 -19.23 31.78
N ILE A 637 -14.40 -18.84 31.43
CA ILE A 637 -14.04 -18.47 30.06
C ILE A 637 -13.70 -19.74 29.27
N PHE A 638 -14.38 -19.92 28.15
CA PHE A 638 -14.08 -20.98 27.20
C PHE A 638 -13.19 -20.47 26.07
N MET A 639 -12.08 -21.16 25.83
CA MET A 639 -11.25 -20.95 24.66
C MET A 639 -11.55 -21.99 23.60
N HIS A 640 -11.91 -21.53 22.42
CA HIS A 640 -12.07 -22.38 21.26
C HIS A 640 -10.71 -22.43 20.57
N GLY A 641 -9.92 -23.49 20.77
CA GLY A 641 -8.58 -23.64 20.19
C GLY A 641 -7.43 -22.97 20.97
N LYS A 642 -6.19 -23.22 20.53
CA LYS A 642 -4.97 -22.81 21.24
C LYS A 642 -4.45 -21.46 20.73
N ILE A 643 -4.83 -20.37 21.42
CA ILE A 643 -4.33 -19.01 21.18
C ILE A 643 -3.51 -18.54 22.40
N PRO A 644 -2.18 -18.74 22.42
CA PRO A 644 -1.36 -18.51 23.62
C PRO A 644 -1.34 -17.06 24.08
N THR A 645 -1.29 -16.11 23.14
CA THR A 645 -1.26 -14.67 23.46
C THR A 645 -2.53 -14.22 24.18
N LEU A 646 -3.68 -14.76 23.78
CA LEU A 646 -4.97 -14.48 24.43
C LEU A 646 -5.06 -15.12 25.81
N LYS A 647 -4.67 -16.40 25.93
CA LYS A 647 -4.66 -17.11 27.23
C LYS A 647 -3.91 -16.32 28.29
N ILE A 648 -2.72 -15.80 27.94
CA ILE A 648 -1.90 -15.02 28.88
C ILE A 648 -2.63 -13.73 29.30
N SER A 649 -3.22 -13.00 28.36
CA SER A 649 -3.94 -11.75 28.67
C SER A 649 -5.15 -11.99 29.58
N LEU A 650 -5.96 -13.01 29.30
CA LEU A 650 -7.15 -13.33 30.10
C LEU A 650 -6.80 -13.79 31.52
N ILE A 651 -5.76 -14.60 31.68
CA ILE A 651 -5.26 -14.98 33.01
C ILE A 651 -4.75 -13.77 33.79
N GLN A 652 -4.10 -12.81 33.12
CA GLN A 652 -3.64 -11.58 33.78
C GLN A 652 -4.80 -10.70 34.25
N ILE A 653 -5.90 -10.62 33.49
CA ILE A 653 -7.12 -9.93 33.90
C ILE A 653 -7.75 -10.64 35.11
N MET A 654 -7.98 -11.95 35.00
CA MET A 654 -8.66 -12.76 36.03
C MET A 654 -7.74 -13.25 37.16
N ARG A 655 -6.64 -12.53 37.42
CA ARG A 655 -5.65 -12.90 38.43
C ARG A 655 -6.23 -12.82 39.85
N ALA A 656 -5.59 -13.50 40.80
CA ALA A 656 -5.94 -13.43 42.22
C ALA A 656 -7.43 -13.77 42.52
N HIS A 657 -7.93 -14.81 41.83
CA HIS A 657 -9.29 -15.33 41.98
C HIS A 657 -10.41 -14.31 41.68
N LEU A 658 -10.18 -13.39 40.75
CA LEU A 658 -11.13 -12.30 40.45
C LEU A 658 -12.52 -12.82 40.10
N TRP A 659 -12.63 -13.90 39.32
CA TRP A 659 -13.93 -14.50 38.96
C TRP A 659 -14.76 -14.90 40.19
N GLN A 660 -14.12 -15.55 41.17
CA GLN A 660 -14.78 -15.96 42.41
C GLN A 660 -15.18 -14.74 43.24
N LYS A 661 -14.31 -13.74 43.33
CA LYS A 661 -14.56 -12.49 44.07
C LYS A 661 -15.71 -11.69 43.48
N VAL A 662 -15.80 -11.59 42.15
CA VAL A 662 -16.91 -10.91 41.47
C VAL A 662 -18.22 -11.62 41.77
N HIS A 663 -18.26 -12.95 41.64
CA HIS A 663 -19.45 -13.73 41.96
C HIS A 663 -19.88 -13.52 43.42
N GLU A 664 -18.95 -13.67 44.37
CA GLU A 664 -19.26 -13.49 45.78
C GLU A 664 -19.68 -12.06 46.13
N SER A 665 -19.07 -11.03 45.51
CA SER A 665 -19.45 -9.64 45.71
C SER A 665 -20.91 -9.40 45.29
N ILE A 666 -21.30 -9.86 44.09
CA ILE A 666 -22.67 -9.68 43.61
C ILE A 666 -23.68 -10.41 44.51
N VAL A 667 -23.36 -11.63 44.98
CA VAL A 667 -24.21 -12.34 45.95
C VAL A 667 -24.37 -11.54 47.24
N MET A 668 -23.27 -11.02 47.79
CA MET A 668 -23.29 -10.25 49.03
C MET A 668 -24.06 -8.94 48.89
N ASP A 669 -23.88 -8.21 47.79
CA ASP A 669 -24.57 -6.96 47.52
C ASP A 669 -26.08 -7.19 47.36
N LEU A 670 -26.49 -8.28 46.69
CA LEU A 670 -27.89 -8.66 46.60
C LEU A 670 -28.47 -9.09 47.96
N CYS A 671 -27.74 -9.83 48.78
CA CYS A 671 -28.19 -10.13 50.16
C CYS A 671 -28.47 -8.85 50.94
N GLN A 672 -27.57 -7.87 50.89
CA GLN A 672 -27.77 -6.58 51.55
C GLN A 672 -28.99 -5.82 51.02
N VAL A 673 -29.25 -5.88 49.70
CA VAL A 673 -30.44 -5.27 49.11
C VAL A 673 -31.71 -5.95 49.63
N PHE A 674 -31.72 -7.28 49.77
CA PHE A 674 -32.88 -7.99 50.31
C PHE A 674 -33.07 -7.75 51.82
N ASP A 675 -31.98 -7.64 52.59
CA ASP A 675 -32.04 -7.32 54.02
C ASP A 675 -32.64 -5.92 54.29
N LEU A 676 -32.49 -4.97 53.35
CA LEU A 676 -33.10 -3.64 53.44
C LEU A 676 -34.61 -3.63 53.10
N GLU A 677 -35.10 -4.64 52.39
CA GLU A 677 -36.45 -4.71 51.83
C GLU A 677 -37.26 -5.89 52.42
N LEU A 678 -36.93 -6.32 53.64
CA LEU A 678 -37.59 -7.45 54.31
C LEU A 678 -39.10 -7.21 54.50
N ASP A 679 -39.46 -6.05 55.06
CA ASP A 679 -40.85 -5.70 55.38
C ASP A 679 -41.69 -5.46 54.12
N SER A 680 -41.10 -4.87 53.08
CA SER A 680 -41.81 -4.49 51.84
C SER A 680 -42.14 -5.70 50.97
N LEU A 681 -41.33 -6.76 51.05
CA LEU A 681 -41.47 -8.00 50.27
C LEU A 681 -42.02 -9.19 51.08
N GLU A 682 -42.39 -8.98 52.36
CA GLU A 682 -42.86 -10.02 53.27
C GLU A 682 -41.86 -11.19 53.43
N ILE A 683 -40.56 -10.85 53.53
CA ILE A 683 -39.47 -11.82 53.72
C ILE A 683 -39.24 -12.02 55.24
N GLU A 684 -39.29 -13.26 55.71
CA GLU A 684 -38.95 -13.62 57.10
C GLU A 684 -37.44 -13.61 57.33
N MET A 685 -36.69 -14.21 56.41
CA MET A 685 -35.24 -14.36 56.50
C MET A 685 -34.60 -14.45 55.12
N VAL A 686 -33.49 -13.72 54.94
CA VAL A 686 -32.58 -13.86 53.80
C VAL A 686 -31.40 -14.72 54.26
N GLN A 687 -31.25 -15.90 53.68
CA GLN A 687 -30.14 -16.80 53.97
C GLN A 687 -29.19 -16.87 52.79
N LYS A 688 -27.95 -16.43 52.96
CA LYS A 688 -26.85 -16.74 52.03
C LYS A 688 -26.44 -18.20 52.23
N GLU A 689 -26.47 -18.97 51.15
CA GLU A 689 -26.00 -20.35 51.17
C GLU A 689 -24.46 -20.42 51.22
N THR A 690 -23.93 -21.49 51.81
CA THR A 690 -22.47 -21.71 51.82
C THR A 690 -22.01 -22.13 50.43
N ILE A 691 -21.58 -21.16 49.62
CA ILE A 691 -21.17 -21.37 48.23
C ILE A 691 -19.88 -22.19 48.16
N HIS A 692 -19.92 -23.31 47.43
CA HIS A 692 -18.70 -24.06 47.14
C HIS A 692 -17.72 -23.18 46.32
N PRO A 693 -16.42 -23.10 46.66
CA PRO A 693 -15.48 -22.18 46.01
C PRO A 693 -15.35 -22.32 44.48
N ARG A 694 -15.71 -23.50 43.95
CA ARG A 694 -15.68 -23.80 42.51
C ARG A 694 -17.00 -23.57 41.77
N LYS A 695 -18.08 -23.23 42.48
CA LYS A 695 -19.42 -23.08 41.90
C LYS A 695 -19.44 -22.00 40.82
N SER A 696 -18.83 -20.85 41.11
CA SER A 696 -18.88 -19.66 40.25
C SER A 696 -18.41 -19.88 38.81
N TYR A 697 -17.55 -20.87 38.58
CA TYR A 697 -17.06 -21.22 37.23
C TYR A 697 -17.41 -22.65 36.83
N LYS A 698 -18.32 -23.33 37.52
CA LYS A 698 -18.84 -24.64 37.09
C LYS A 698 -20.08 -24.42 36.22
N MET A 699 -19.98 -24.69 34.92
CA MET A 699 -21.02 -24.38 33.94
C MET A 699 -21.98 -25.55 33.60
N ASN A 700 -21.73 -26.72 34.19
CA ASN A 700 -22.53 -27.94 33.94
C ASN A 700 -23.69 -28.08 34.92
N SER A 701 -23.51 -27.64 36.16
CA SER A 701 -24.53 -27.69 37.20
C SER A 701 -24.27 -26.60 38.23
N SER A 702 -25.34 -26.14 38.89
CA SER A 702 -25.27 -25.11 39.93
C SER A 702 -26.16 -25.46 41.14
N CYS A 703 -26.20 -24.56 42.10
CA CYS A 703 -26.98 -24.64 43.34
C CYS A 703 -27.45 -23.23 43.71
N ALA A 704 -28.40 -23.07 44.64
CA ALA A 704 -28.80 -21.74 45.10
C ALA A 704 -27.64 -20.97 45.76
N ASP A 705 -27.60 -19.64 45.57
CA ASP A 705 -26.70 -18.73 46.29
C ASP A 705 -27.40 -18.04 47.46
N ILE A 706 -28.66 -17.64 47.25
CA ILE A 706 -29.49 -16.95 48.24
C ILE A 706 -30.81 -17.68 48.32
N LEU A 707 -31.30 -17.88 49.54
CA LEU A 707 -32.59 -18.47 49.83
C LEU A 707 -33.42 -17.45 50.64
N LEU A 708 -34.59 -17.11 50.14
CA LEU A 708 -35.56 -16.24 50.80
C LEU A 708 -36.69 -17.10 51.40
N PHE A 709 -36.97 -16.88 52.68
CA PHE A 709 -38.12 -17.48 53.37
C PHE A 709 -39.26 -16.46 53.44
N ALA A 710 -40.46 -16.85 53.00
CA ALA A 710 -41.64 -15.98 53.06
C ALA A 710 -42.24 -15.97 54.47
N ALA A 711 -42.66 -14.81 54.97
CA ALA A 711 -43.38 -14.71 56.24
C ALA A 711 -44.73 -15.46 56.24
N TYR A 712 -45.34 -15.63 55.06
CA TYR A 712 -46.52 -16.45 54.87
C TYR A 712 -46.44 -17.31 53.59
N LYS A 713 -46.91 -16.79 52.45
CA LYS A 713 -46.86 -17.46 51.14
C LYS A 713 -46.85 -16.42 50.03
N TRP A 714 -45.92 -16.54 49.10
CA TRP A 714 -45.93 -15.73 47.88
C TRP A 714 -46.77 -16.39 46.79
N GLN A 715 -47.58 -15.59 46.10
CA GLN A 715 -48.14 -15.93 44.79
C GLN A 715 -47.06 -15.68 43.75
N ILE A 716 -46.81 -16.65 42.88
CA ILE A 716 -45.67 -16.59 41.96
C ILE A 716 -46.18 -16.63 40.53
N SER A 717 -45.55 -15.84 39.66
CA SER A 717 -45.77 -15.90 38.22
C SER A 717 -45.18 -17.17 37.59
N LYS A 718 -45.60 -17.45 36.35
CA LYS A 718 -44.87 -18.37 35.48
C LYS A 718 -43.48 -17.80 35.16
N PRO A 719 -42.47 -18.64 34.84
CA PRO A 719 -41.15 -18.14 34.49
C PRO A 719 -41.17 -17.13 33.35
N SER A 720 -40.65 -15.92 33.58
CA SER A 720 -40.57 -14.83 32.60
C SER A 720 -39.23 -14.10 32.69
N LEU A 721 -38.93 -13.22 31.73
CA LEU A 721 -37.69 -12.44 31.73
C LEU A 721 -37.76 -11.27 32.72
N LEU A 722 -36.60 -10.83 33.21
CA LEU A 722 -36.48 -9.67 34.10
C LEU A 722 -37.06 -8.39 33.47
N ALA A 723 -36.98 -8.22 32.16
CA ALA A 723 -37.46 -7.04 31.44
C ALA A 723 -38.98 -7.07 31.12
N ASP A 724 -39.65 -8.22 31.26
CA ASP A 724 -41.07 -8.35 30.92
C ASP A 724 -41.96 -7.59 31.92
N GLY A 725 -42.84 -6.71 31.42
CA GLY A 725 -43.70 -5.85 32.26
C GLY A 725 -45.07 -6.42 32.63
N LYS A 726 -45.48 -7.57 32.08
CA LYS A 726 -46.77 -8.21 32.34
C LYS A 726 -46.59 -9.59 32.93
N ASP A 727 -46.55 -9.67 34.26
CA ASP A 727 -46.61 -10.94 34.97
C ASP A 727 -48.02 -11.17 35.51
N VAL A 728 -48.59 -12.35 35.22
CA VAL A 728 -49.85 -12.79 35.79
C VAL A 728 -49.54 -13.73 36.96
N MET A 729 -50.00 -13.36 38.16
CA MET A 729 -49.68 -14.04 39.42
C MET A 729 -50.65 -15.19 39.73
N ASP A 730 -50.95 -16.02 38.71
CA ASP A 730 -51.90 -17.13 38.79
C ASP A 730 -51.21 -18.50 39.04
N GLY A 731 -49.93 -18.49 39.44
CA GLY A 731 -49.12 -19.69 39.60
C GLY A 731 -49.26 -20.37 40.97
N THR A 732 -48.28 -21.20 41.29
CA THR A 732 -48.21 -21.94 42.57
C THR A 732 -47.78 -21.03 43.73
N THR A 733 -48.26 -21.31 44.93
CA THR A 733 -47.76 -20.64 46.15
C THR A 733 -46.51 -21.33 46.69
N THR A 734 -45.51 -20.55 47.13
CA THR A 734 -44.29 -21.07 47.78
C THR A 734 -43.98 -20.32 49.07
N SER A 735 -43.24 -20.97 49.96
CA SER A 735 -42.62 -20.37 51.14
C SER A 735 -41.09 -20.25 51.01
N LYS A 736 -40.47 -20.90 50.01
CA LYS A 736 -39.02 -20.85 49.75
C LYS A 736 -38.73 -20.39 48.35
N TYR A 737 -37.87 -19.39 48.21
CA TYR A 737 -37.48 -18.83 46.91
C TYR A 737 -35.96 -18.76 46.79
N TRP A 738 -35.38 -19.27 45.71
CA TRP A 738 -33.93 -19.27 45.50
C TRP A 738 -33.48 -18.29 44.41
N LEU A 739 -32.26 -17.78 44.57
CA LEU A 739 -31.55 -17.03 43.55
C LEU A 739 -30.23 -17.73 43.21
N ASP A 740 -29.93 -17.84 41.92
CA ASP A 740 -28.67 -18.38 41.40
C ASP A 740 -28.00 -17.36 40.47
N ILE A 741 -26.75 -17.04 40.73
CA ILE A 741 -25.97 -16.04 39.97
C ILE A 741 -24.97 -16.76 39.07
N GLN A 742 -25.07 -16.49 37.77
CA GLN A 742 -24.22 -17.08 36.75
C GLN A 742 -23.40 -16.00 36.07
N LEU A 743 -22.08 -16.09 36.24
CA LEU A 743 -21.14 -15.27 35.48
C LEU A 743 -20.88 -15.90 34.11
N ARG A 744 -20.72 -15.07 33.09
CA ARG A 744 -20.38 -15.49 31.73
C ARG A 744 -19.31 -14.58 31.15
N TRP A 745 -18.55 -15.13 30.21
CA TRP A 745 -17.73 -14.36 29.30
C TRP A 745 -18.20 -14.62 27.87
N GLY A 746 -18.99 -13.69 27.33
CA GLY A 746 -19.54 -13.78 25.97
C GLY A 746 -18.50 -13.59 24.89
N ASP A 747 -18.88 -13.96 23.67
CA ASP A 747 -18.13 -13.74 22.44
C ASP A 747 -19.03 -13.10 21.38
N PHE A 748 -18.47 -12.82 20.19
CA PHE A 748 -19.23 -12.12 19.15
C PHE A 748 -20.50 -12.88 18.71
N ASP A 749 -20.42 -14.21 18.62
CA ASP A 749 -21.54 -15.05 18.19
C ASP A 749 -22.59 -15.24 19.29
N SER A 750 -22.18 -15.18 20.56
CA SER A 750 -22.99 -15.53 21.71
C SER A 750 -22.77 -14.53 22.86
N HIS A 751 -23.45 -13.39 22.77
CA HIS A 751 -23.48 -12.37 23.82
C HIS A 751 -24.91 -11.96 24.23
N ASP A 752 -25.94 -12.58 23.62
CA ASP A 752 -27.32 -12.46 24.10
C ASP A 752 -27.44 -13.12 25.49
N ILE A 753 -27.62 -12.28 26.51
CA ILE A 753 -27.68 -12.68 27.90
C ILE A 753 -29.07 -13.21 28.29
N GLU A 754 -30.14 -12.76 27.64
CA GLU A 754 -31.51 -13.19 27.95
C GLU A 754 -31.72 -14.64 27.54
N ARG A 755 -31.30 -14.97 26.31
CA ARG A 755 -31.35 -16.34 25.79
C ARG A 755 -30.50 -17.27 26.64
N TYR A 756 -29.34 -16.80 27.13
CA TYR A 756 -28.47 -17.57 28.02
C TYR A 756 -29.15 -17.87 29.35
N CYS A 757 -29.71 -16.86 30.02
CA CYS A 757 -30.39 -17.04 31.32
C CYS A 757 -31.54 -18.03 31.20
N ARG A 758 -32.36 -17.89 30.15
CA ARG A 758 -33.48 -18.81 29.89
C ARG A 758 -33.01 -20.24 29.65
N SER A 759 -32.01 -20.44 28.78
CA SER A 759 -31.48 -21.77 28.50
C SER A 759 -30.95 -22.42 29.77
N LYS A 760 -30.11 -21.71 30.53
CA LYS A 760 -29.49 -22.24 31.75
C LYS A 760 -30.50 -22.52 32.87
N PHE A 761 -31.50 -21.67 33.02
CA PHE A 761 -32.57 -21.92 33.99
C PHE A 761 -33.32 -23.21 33.66
N LEU A 762 -33.72 -23.41 32.39
CA LEU A 762 -34.38 -24.63 31.96
C LEU A 762 -33.47 -25.84 32.10
N ASP A 763 -32.21 -25.74 31.68
CA ASP A 763 -31.22 -26.83 31.81
C ASP A 763 -31.04 -27.25 33.27
N TYR A 764 -30.82 -26.29 34.19
CA TYR A 764 -30.54 -26.60 35.59
C TYR A 764 -31.77 -27.03 36.39
N THR A 765 -32.98 -26.58 36.02
CA THR A 765 -34.22 -26.99 36.71
C THR A 765 -34.78 -28.32 36.21
N THR A 766 -34.40 -28.74 35.00
CA THR A 766 -34.86 -30.01 34.41
C THR A 766 -33.85 -31.15 34.59
N ASP A 767 -32.56 -30.85 34.68
CA ASP A 767 -31.51 -31.83 34.92
C ASP A 767 -31.38 -32.21 36.40
N ASN A 768 -31.29 -33.51 36.69
CA ASN A 768 -31.16 -34.04 38.04
C ASN A 768 -29.78 -33.79 38.68
N MET A 769 -28.80 -33.26 37.92
CA MET A 769 -27.48 -32.91 38.44
C MET A 769 -27.48 -31.64 39.30
N SER A 770 -28.43 -30.72 39.10
CA SER A 770 -28.57 -29.50 39.89
C SER A 770 -29.72 -29.69 40.89
N ILE A 771 -29.47 -29.36 42.15
CA ILE A 771 -30.47 -29.52 43.22
C ILE A 771 -30.77 -28.13 43.77
N TYR A 772 -32.03 -27.71 43.61
CA TYR A 772 -32.54 -26.47 44.18
C TYR A 772 -33.49 -26.74 45.35
N PRO A 773 -33.53 -25.86 46.38
CA PRO A 773 -34.37 -26.05 47.57
C PRO A 773 -35.88 -26.02 47.33
N SER A 774 -36.32 -25.44 46.21
CA SER A 774 -37.72 -25.35 45.79
C SER A 774 -37.81 -25.27 44.26
N PRO A 775 -38.97 -25.57 43.64
CA PRO A 775 -39.14 -25.42 42.18
C PRO A 775 -39.24 -23.95 41.73
N THR A 776 -39.20 -23.01 42.67
CA THR A 776 -39.49 -21.59 42.46
C THR A 776 -38.28 -20.74 42.80
N GLY A 777 -37.67 -20.15 41.77
CA GLY A 777 -36.57 -19.21 41.92
C GLY A 777 -36.23 -18.49 40.61
N VAL A 778 -35.13 -17.75 40.63
CA VAL A 778 -34.61 -16.99 39.48
C VAL A 778 -33.12 -17.24 39.29
N LEU A 779 -32.72 -17.36 38.02
CA LEU A 779 -31.33 -17.36 37.61
C LEU A 779 -30.99 -15.99 37.02
N LEU A 780 -29.97 -15.35 37.58
CA LEU A 780 -29.42 -14.07 37.11
C LEU A 780 -28.11 -14.31 36.37
N GLY A 781 -28.03 -13.87 35.11
CA GLY A 781 -26.83 -13.96 34.30
C GLY A 781 -26.15 -12.60 34.19
N VAL A 782 -24.82 -12.59 34.33
CA VAL A 782 -23.97 -11.40 34.10
C VAL A 782 -22.88 -11.74 33.09
N ASP A 783 -22.85 -11.04 31.96
CA ASP A 783 -21.78 -11.12 30.96
C ASP A 783 -20.70 -10.09 31.25
N LEU A 784 -19.53 -10.57 31.67
CA LEU A 784 -18.38 -9.74 32.02
C LEU A 784 -17.65 -9.17 30.80
N ALA A 785 -17.82 -9.74 29.60
CA ALA A 785 -17.16 -9.25 28.39
C ALA A 785 -17.92 -8.07 27.77
N TYR A 786 -19.25 -8.04 27.97
CA TYR A 786 -20.17 -7.06 27.36
C TYR A 786 -20.88 -6.17 28.40
N ASN A 787 -20.67 -6.40 29.70
CA ASN A 787 -21.36 -5.70 30.79
C ASN A 787 -22.89 -5.75 30.69
N LEU A 788 -23.42 -6.89 30.23
CA LEU A 788 -24.84 -7.15 30.10
C LEU A 788 -25.33 -8.00 31.27
N HIS A 789 -26.57 -7.78 31.71
CA HIS A 789 -27.20 -8.62 32.72
C HIS A 789 -28.66 -8.88 32.38
N SER A 790 -29.17 -10.04 32.79
CA SER A 790 -30.60 -10.35 32.72
C SER A 790 -30.94 -11.43 33.76
N GLY A 791 -32.23 -11.70 33.90
CA GLY A 791 -32.75 -12.75 34.77
C GLY A 791 -33.87 -13.51 34.09
N PHE A 792 -33.94 -14.81 34.32
CA PHE A 792 -35.07 -15.64 33.92
C PHE A 792 -35.47 -16.56 35.07
N GLY A 793 -36.76 -16.59 35.37
CA GLY A 793 -37.29 -17.42 36.44
C GLY A 793 -38.65 -16.95 36.90
N ASN A 794 -39.08 -17.46 38.04
CA ASN A 794 -40.40 -17.15 38.59
C ASN A 794 -40.33 -15.86 39.40
N TRP A 795 -41.37 -15.02 39.37
CA TRP A 795 -41.36 -13.73 40.06
C TRP A 795 -42.51 -13.64 41.07
N PHE A 796 -42.23 -13.17 42.28
CA PHE A 796 -43.26 -12.80 43.24
C PHE A 796 -43.47 -11.27 43.25
N PRO A 797 -44.62 -10.77 43.74
CA PRO A 797 -44.94 -9.34 43.74
C PRO A 797 -43.82 -8.48 44.35
N GLY A 798 -43.43 -7.40 43.65
CA GLY A 798 -42.40 -6.48 44.12
C GLY A 798 -40.94 -6.87 43.80
N LEU A 799 -40.65 -8.16 43.55
CA LEU A 799 -39.28 -8.62 43.30
C LEU A 799 -38.68 -8.04 42.00
N LYS A 800 -39.43 -8.12 40.89
CA LYS A 800 -38.90 -7.74 39.57
C LYS A 800 -38.45 -6.26 39.50
N PRO A 801 -39.25 -5.27 39.95
CA PRO A 801 -38.81 -3.87 40.02
C PRO A 801 -37.65 -3.61 41.00
N LEU A 802 -37.55 -4.39 42.09
CA LEU A 802 -36.39 -4.31 43.00
C LEU A 802 -35.13 -4.81 42.29
N MET A 803 -35.19 -5.99 41.67
CA MET A 803 -34.07 -6.60 40.97
C MET A 803 -33.55 -5.75 39.81
N GLN A 804 -34.44 -5.11 39.05
CA GLN A 804 -34.03 -4.17 38.00
C GLN A 804 -33.24 -2.98 38.57
N ARG A 805 -33.69 -2.38 39.68
CA ARG A 805 -32.99 -1.26 40.33
C ARG A 805 -31.67 -1.71 40.96
N ALA A 806 -31.67 -2.87 41.62
CA ALA A 806 -30.51 -3.44 42.28
C ALA A 806 -29.39 -3.76 41.28
N MET A 807 -29.70 -4.52 40.22
CA MET A 807 -28.69 -4.91 39.23
C MET A 807 -28.14 -3.71 38.45
N ASN A 808 -28.98 -2.72 38.12
CA ASN A 808 -28.49 -1.48 37.50
C ASN A 808 -27.54 -0.69 38.40
N LYS A 809 -27.67 -0.81 39.73
CA LYS A 809 -26.78 -0.18 40.70
C LYS A 809 -25.51 -1.01 40.93
N ILE A 810 -25.60 -2.33 40.97
CA ILE A 810 -24.45 -3.24 41.16
C ILE A 810 -23.54 -3.27 39.93
N MET A 811 -24.09 -3.13 38.73
CA MET A 811 -23.31 -3.10 37.49
C MET A 811 -22.56 -1.78 37.25
N LYS A 812 -22.90 -0.73 38.00
CA LYS A 812 -22.23 0.58 37.97
C LYS A 812 -21.21 0.67 39.08
#